data_AF-A0A317CYP1-F1
#
_entry.id   AF-A0A317CYP1-F1
#
_cell.length_a   1.000
_cell.length_b   1.000
_cell.length_c   1.000
_cell.angle_alpha   90.00
_cell.angle_beta   90.00
_cell.angle_gamma   90.00
#
_symmetry.space_group_name_H-M   'P 1'
#
loop_
_entity.id
_entity.type
_entity.pdbx_description
1 polymer ?
#
loop_
_entity_poly.entity_id
_entity_poly.type
_entity_poly.pdbx_seq_one_letter_code
_entity_poly.pdbx_strand_id
1 'polypeptide(L)'
;MIPAHRERSRAGLSRLIVLAPGGVTRLELFVDLVFVYAFFNVTALMSANFHPVGLLQGGLVVLLLWRCWASYASLGNLVRLDRGIMPLVVLVAAASIFVVGVTLPEAFADRPHGLPGPLVFVVAFLLARLGPLLIATFALWNVDGRRPPVRRAWLPLFVSAPLLLFAASLPLLLPAWTPVVHVQLVLFAVAVGVDYVGLWALGAGTWQLTSAGHWAERYSLIVLIALGGTIISIGTSRGLVGDPPITWSVIIGSVLGIVVVAVLWWTYFDLAKPAAEQALQRLSGGARSLLGRDAYTMLHLPMIGGLILLALGLKHALSATEERTVHQWDPGSALALYGGVALYLLGLLAFERRGTNLTGRSLILGIALLTASVPLALRVPAVASLAILAAAVCAMVVADRTIFRQRHRRLHRSVAGTATRVSGVWPHELFLDLLIVYAFIQVTVLMSRQPSAAGAAQGLGVVVLLWWSWCYYAWLGSATSRDAISVRVTMLVAAALTLVLGIAIPQAFSRVPGGLPGPLIVVTCYAAVRILHFASFWLAARADPTVRAQLSRAAVPAGAALALLLCATLTFPPRGSPVTPISAVLWGAALAIDLGGGYLIGPRNWQIRSLDHWVERYNLVVLIAFGEAVSSTGVALVSAPISPAVLLAITLSVTLLATLWWTYVGTDELLDRRLRQVPNSLRAALARDAYTYLHLLPVAGLILIAFGLKSALAQLAYRPTAAPDPWGHTALYGGVIVYLLGDQLIWQRAHGRTSRRRMLGVLLVALTAPATARLPGLGALVLLTAVGIGLATTTPFPATEARHGSR
;
A
#
# COMPACT_ATOMS: atom_id res chain seq x y z
N MET A 1 -44.05 31.02 19.41
CA MET A 1 -43.94 29.54 19.38
C MET A 1 -43.55 29.12 17.96
N ILE A 2 -42.32 28.60 17.78
CA ILE A 2 -41.81 27.64 16.76
C ILE A 2 -42.11 27.97 15.27
N PRO A 3 -41.08 28.21 14.40
CA PRO A 3 -40.04 27.22 14.13
C PRO A 3 -38.64 27.81 13.80
N ALA A 4 -37.78 28.00 14.80
CA ALA A 4 -36.33 28.22 14.59
C ALA A 4 -35.49 26.93 14.67
N HIS A 5 -36.12 25.78 14.96
CA HIS A 5 -35.41 24.51 15.17
C HIS A 5 -35.30 23.61 13.93
N ARG A 6 -36.01 23.89 12.83
CA ARG A 6 -35.91 23.11 11.58
C ARG A 6 -34.83 23.61 10.61
N GLU A 7 -34.34 24.84 10.76
CA GLU A 7 -33.25 25.36 9.91
C GLU A 7 -31.86 24.98 10.40
N ARG A 8 -31.67 24.79 11.71
CA ARG A 8 -30.36 24.40 12.26
C ARG A 8 -29.97 22.94 11.97
N SER A 9 -30.93 22.02 11.81
CA SER A 9 -30.61 20.63 11.41
C SER A 9 -30.35 20.49 9.90
N ARG A 10 -30.98 21.32 9.06
CA ARG A 10 -30.71 21.38 7.62
C ARG A 10 -29.39 22.09 7.27
N ALA A 11 -28.90 22.97 8.14
CA ALA A 11 -27.64 23.69 7.93
C ALA A 11 -26.37 22.84 8.14
N GLY A 12 -26.47 21.70 8.84
CA GLY A 12 -25.32 20.83 9.13
C GLY A 12 -24.87 19.97 7.94
N LEU A 13 -25.82 19.55 7.09
CA LEU A 13 -25.56 18.68 5.95
C LEU A 13 -25.44 19.44 4.61
N SER A 14 -26.02 20.64 4.48
CA SER A 14 -25.99 21.44 3.25
C SER A 14 -24.66 22.15 2.97
N ARG A 15 -23.70 22.11 3.90
CA ARG A 15 -22.33 22.64 3.69
C ARG A 15 -21.34 21.52 3.38
N LEU A 16 -21.70 20.59 2.51
CA LEU A 16 -20.70 19.79 1.79
C LEU A 16 -20.00 20.75 0.83
N ILE A 17 -18.86 21.29 1.28
CA ILE A 17 -18.08 22.28 0.55
C ILE A 17 -17.56 21.60 -0.72
N VAL A 18 -18.20 21.88 -1.86
CA VAL A 18 -17.63 21.67 -3.19
C VAL A 18 -16.25 22.35 -3.21
N LEU A 19 -15.24 21.60 -3.64
CA LEU A 19 -13.82 21.93 -3.41
C LEU A 19 -13.38 23.34 -3.87
N ALA A 20 -12.62 24.02 -2.99
CA ALA A 20 -11.49 24.85 -3.40
C ALA A 20 -10.25 23.94 -3.63
N PRO A 21 -9.31 24.29 -4.54
CA PRO A 21 -8.19 23.43 -4.91
C PRO A 21 -7.40 22.92 -3.69
N GLY A 22 -7.15 21.61 -3.62
CA GLY A 22 -6.36 20.95 -2.57
C GLY A 22 -5.74 19.63 -3.05
N GLY A 23 -4.75 19.11 -2.31
CA GLY A 23 -4.09 17.83 -2.56
C GLY A 23 -4.92 16.63 -2.11
N VAL A 24 -4.40 15.43 -2.36
CA VAL A 24 -5.02 14.15 -1.94
C VAL A 24 -5.07 14.10 -0.41
N THR A 25 -6.22 13.76 0.15
CA THR A 25 -6.40 13.67 1.60
C THR A 25 -5.92 12.32 2.15
N ARG A 26 -5.50 12.29 3.41
CA ARG A 26 -5.08 11.04 4.09
C ARG A 26 -6.15 9.97 4.10
N LEU A 27 -7.41 10.37 4.18
CA LEU A 27 -8.56 9.45 4.14
C LEU A 27 -8.72 8.79 2.77
N GLU A 28 -8.45 9.52 1.68
CA GLU A 28 -8.41 8.97 0.33
C GLU A 28 -7.31 7.91 0.19
N LEU A 29 -6.15 8.14 0.80
CA LEU A 29 -5.06 7.15 0.83
C LEU A 29 -5.41 5.92 1.70
N PHE A 30 -6.12 6.11 2.81
CA PHE A 30 -6.63 5.01 3.63
C PHE A 30 -7.63 4.13 2.87
N VAL A 31 -8.50 4.72 2.05
CA VAL A 31 -9.40 3.93 1.18
C VAL A 31 -8.60 3.17 0.12
N ASP A 32 -7.58 3.79 -0.48
CA ASP A 32 -6.72 3.13 -1.45
C ASP A 32 -6.03 1.89 -0.87
N LEU A 33 -5.65 1.95 0.41
CA LEU A 33 -5.06 0.82 1.12
C LEU A 33 -5.95 -0.43 1.09
N VAL A 34 -7.27 -0.26 1.20
CA VAL A 34 -8.23 -1.35 1.11
C VAL A 34 -8.30 -1.88 -0.33
N PHE A 35 -8.22 -1.01 -1.33
CA PHE A 35 -8.15 -1.41 -2.73
C PHE A 35 -6.87 -2.17 -3.07
N VAL A 36 -5.72 -1.82 -2.45
CA VAL A 36 -4.46 -2.56 -2.62
C VAL A 36 -4.69 -4.05 -2.37
N TYR A 37 -5.33 -4.38 -1.24
CA TYR A 37 -5.64 -5.75 -0.87
C TYR A 37 -6.55 -6.44 -1.90
N ALA A 38 -7.60 -5.76 -2.37
CA ALA A 38 -8.50 -6.30 -3.38
C ALA A 38 -7.79 -6.58 -4.72
N PHE A 39 -6.96 -5.66 -5.22
CA PHE A 39 -6.18 -5.87 -6.45
C PHE A 39 -5.15 -6.99 -6.30
N PHE A 40 -4.52 -7.12 -5.14
CA PHE A 40 -3.59 -8.23 -4.85
C PHE A 40 -4.31 -9.59 -4.96
N ASN A 41 -5.51 -9.71 -4.41
CA ASN A 41 -6.29 -10.96 -4.45
C ASN A 41 -6.75 -11.38 -5.85
N VAL A 42 -6.86 -10.45 -6.81
CA VAL A 42 -7.10 -10.82 -8.22
C VAL A 42 -6.00 -11.75 -8.73
N THR A 43 -4.74 -11.45 -8.41
CA THR A 43 -3.60 -12.28 -8.83
C THR A 43 -3.70 -13.68 -8.22
N ALA A 44 -4.15 -13.78 -6.97
CA ALA A 44 -4.39 -15.06 -6.32
C ALA A 44 -5.52 -15.85 -6.99
N LEU A 45 -6.63 -15.19 -7.36
CA LEU A 45 -7.74 -15.80 -8.10
C LEU A 45 -7.28 -16.35 -9.46
N MET A 46 -6.54 -15.56 -10.23
CA MET A 46 -6.02 -15.99 -11.55
C MET A 46 -4.99 -17.11 -11.44
N SER A 47 -4.19 -17.09 -10.37
CA SER A 47 -3.16 -18.12 -10.09
C SER A 47 -3.79 -19.46 -9.66
N ALA A 48 -4.89 -19.43 -8.90
CA ALA A 48 -5.60 -20.65 -8.50
C ALA A 48 -6.25 -21.40 -9.68
N ASN A 49 -6.73 -20.66 -10.68
CA ASN A 49 -7.40 -21.19 -11.87
C ASN A 49 -6.65 -20.79 -13.16
N PHE A 50 -5.38 -21.17 -13.28
CA PHE A 50 -4.53 -20.70 -14.39
C PHE A 50 -4.86 -21.35 -15.75
N HIS A 51 -5.96 -20.90 -16.35
CA HIS A 51 -6.46 -21.23 -17.69
C HIS A 51 -7.22 -20.00 -18.24
N PRO A 52 -7.57 -19.90 -19.55
CA PRO A 52 -8.24 -18.72 -20.10
C PRO A 52 -9.50 -18.27 -19.36
N VAL A 53 -10.26 -19.20 -18.78
CA VAL A 53 -11.45 -18.88 -17.96
C VAL A 53 -11.07 -18.13 -16.68
N GLY A 54 -10.03 -18.56 -15.96
CA GLY A 54 -9.56 -17.86 -14.76
C GLY A 54 -8.92 -16.50 -15.08
N LEU A 55 -8.27 -16.37 -16.25
CA LEU A 55 -7.80 -15.08 -16.73
C LEU A 55 -8.97 -14.13 -17.03
N LEU A 56 -10.06 -14.63 -17.62
CA LEU A 56 -11.28 -13.86 -17.85
C LEU A 56 -11.97 -13.47 -16.54
N GLN A 57 -12.09 -14.38 -15.57
CA GLN A 57 -12.60 -14.11 -14.22
C GLN A 57 -11.83 -12.96 -13.58
N GLY A 58 -10.49 -13.06 -13.54
CA GLY A 58 -9.63 -12.00 -13.02
C GLY A 58 -9.79 -10.69 -13.77
N GLY A 59 -9.82 -10.73 -15.11
CA GLY A 59 -10.04 -9.55 -15.94
C GLY A 59 -11.36 -8.82 -15.65
N LEU A 60 -12.46 -9.57 -15.53
CA LEU A 60 -13.77 -9.01 -15.17
C LEU A 60 -13.77 -8.38 -13.77
N VAL A 61 -13.15 -9.05 -12.80
CA VAL A 61 -13.02 -8.51 -11.44
C VAL A 61 -12.17 -7.23 -11.41
N VAL A 62 -11.06 -7.18 -12.17
CA VAL A 62 -10.25 -5.95 -12.31
C VAL A 62 -11.09 -4.82 -12.88
N LEU A 63 -11.90 -5.09 -13.91
CA LEU A 63 -12.77 -4.09 -14.51
C LEU A 63 -13.81 -3.54 -13.52
N LEU A 64 -14.39 -4.41 -12.68
CA LEU A 64 -15.31 -4.03 -11.62
C LEU A 64 -14.61 -3.20 -10.53
N LEU A 65 -13.48 -3.68 -10.00
CA LEU A 65 -12.69 -3.00 -8.98
C LEU A 65 -12.21 -1.63 -9.45
N TRP A 66 -11.69 -1.54 -10.68
CA TRP A 66 -11.28 -0.29 -11.30
C TRP A 66 -12.45 0.70 -11.40
N ARG A 67 -13.61 0.24 -11.85
CA ARG A 67 -14.81 1.06 -11.94
C ARG A 67 -15.30 1.55 -10.58
N CYS A 68 -15.13 0.75 -9.53
CA CYS A 68 -15.42 1.13 -8.15
C CYS A 68 -14.42 2.20 -7.65
N TRP A 69 -13.12 1.92 -7.73
CA TRP A 69 -12.05 2.83 -7.30
C TRP A 69 -12.12 4.19 -8.03
N ALA A 70 -12.32 4.19 -9.35
CA ALA A 70 -12.41 5.41 -10.14
C ALA A 70 -13.55 6.33 -9.67
N SER A 71 -14.67 5.77 -9.19
CA SER A 71 -15.76 6.58 -8.61
C SER A 71 -15.34 7.30 -7.33
N TYR A 72 -14.53 6.67 -6.47
CA TYR A 72 -14.00 7.31 -5.25
C TYR A 72 -12.94 8.35 -5.57
N ALA A 73 -12.07 8.09 -6.55
CA ALA A 73 -11.13 9.09 -7.06
C ALA A 73 -11.85 10.32 -7.63
N SER A 74 -12.93 10.12 -8.39
CA SER A 74 -13.80 11.22 -8.86
C SER A 74 -14.50 11.94 -7.72
N LEU A 75 -15.00 11.20 -6.72
CA LEU A 75 -15.66 11.80 -5.56
C LEU A 75 -14.71 12.72 -4.77
N GLY A 76 -13.48 12.26 -4.51
CA GLY A 76 -12.46 13.05 -3.83
C GLY A 76 -12.03 14.30 -4.60
N ASN A 77 -12.22 14.32 -5.92
CA ASN A 77 -12.01 15.52 -6.75
C ASN A 77 -13.20 16.50 -6.71
N LEU A 78 -14.35 16.11 -6.16
CA LEU A 78 -15.55 16.94 -6.13
C LEU A 78 -15.87 17.44 -4.72
N VAL A 79 -15.67 16.60 -3.72
CA VAL A 79 -16.06 16.84 -2.33
C VAL A 79 -14.87 16.56 -1.41
N ARG A 80 -14.69 17.42 -0.41
CA ARG A 80 -13.71 17.16 0.67
C ARG A 80 -14.17 16.02 1.57
N LEU A 81 -13.47 14.90 1.49
CA LEU A 81 -13.77 13.70 2.25
C LEU A 81 -13.29 13.77 3.71
N ASP A 82 -12.39 14.71 4.02
CA ASP A 82 -11.80 14.95 5.33
C ASP A 82 -12.63 15.90 6.23
N ARG A 83 -13.87 16.25 5.86
CA ARG A 83 -14.67 17.26 6.59
C ARG A 83 -16.05 16.77 7.01
N GLY A 84 -16.49 17.22 8.19
CA GLY A 84 -17.83 16.96 8.70
C GLY A 84 -18.08 15.46 8.94
N ILE A 85 -19.18 14.95 8.42
CA ILE A 85 -19.55 13.53 8.54
C ILE A 85 -18.85 12.64 7.48
N MET A 86 -18.20 13.23 6.47
CA MET A 86 -17.60 12.48 5.37
C MET A 86 -16.54 11.46 5.82
N PRO A 87 -15.68 11.74 6.82
CA PRO A 87 -14.75 10.76 7.37
C PRO A 87 -15.44 9.46 7.82
N LEU A 88 -16.56 9.58 8.53
CA LEU A 88 -17.34 8.42 8.98
C LEU A 88 -17.97 7.66 7.81
N VAL A 89 -18.55 8.38 6.84
CA VAL A 89 -19.18 7.77 5.66
C VAL A 89 -18.16 7.00 4.82
N VAL A 90 -16.99 7.60 4.59
CA VAL A 90 -15.91 6.97 3.82
C VAL A 90 -15.32 5.77 4.55
N LEU A 91 -15.31 5.81 5.89
CA LEU A 91 -14.88 4.68 6.69
C LEU A 91 -15.83 3.47 6.60
N VAL A 92 -17.14 3.72 6.64
CA VAL A 92 -18.15 2.69 6.38
C VAL A 92 -17.99 2.13 4.97
N ALA A 93 -17.73 2.99 3.98
CA ALA A 93 -17.41 2.56 2.64
C ALA A 93 -16.13 1.69 2.57
N ALA A 94 -15.08 2.04 3.31
CA ALA A 94 -13.85 1.25 3.37
C ALA A 94 -14.10 -0.17 3.90
N ALA A 95 -14.97 -0.34 4.92
CA ALA A 95 -15.37 -1.67 5.39
C ALA A 95 -16.08 -2.48 4.28
N SER A 96 -17.03 -1.87 3.56
CA SER A 96 -17.72 -2.52 2.43
C SER A 96 -16.75 -2.92 1.29
N ILE A 97 -15.81 -2.04 0.93
CA ILE A 97 -14.77 -2.34 -0.08
C ILE A 97 -13.86 -3.48 0.40
N PHE A 98 -13.55 -3.53 1.69
CA PHE A 98 -12.71 -4.60 2.24
C PHE A 98 -13.41 -5.96 2.18
N VAL A 99 -14.73 -6.00 2.45
CA VAL A 99 -15.55 -7.20 2.24
C VAL A 99 -15.49 -7.67 0.78
N VAL A 100 -15.52 -6.77 -0.21
CA VAL A 100 -15.32 -7.13 -1.63
C VAL A 100 -13.98 -7.84 -1.83
N GLY A 101 -12.90 -7.30 -1.25
CA GLY A 101 -11.57 -7.89 -1.37
C GLY A 101 -11.44 -9.28 -0.73
N VAL A 102 -12.07 -9.51 0.44
CA VAL A 102 -12.02 -10.81 1.14
C VAL A 102 -12.90 -11.86 0.46
N THR A 103 -14.04 -11.46 -0.11
CA THR A 103 -14.98 -12.37 -0.78
C THR A 103 -14.61 -12.68 -2.23
N LEU A 104 -13.61 -11.96 -2.79
CA LEU A 104 -13.13 -12.10 -4.16
C LEU A 104 -12.78 -13.55 -4.57
N PRO A 105 -12.12 -14.39 -3.74
CA PRO A 105 -11.85 -15.78 -4.11
C PRO A 105 -13.10 -16.64 -4.37
N GLU A 106 -14.26 -16.23 -3.85
CA GLU A 106 -15.55 -16.91 -3.98
C GLU A 106 -16.51 -16.17 -4.94
N ALA A 107 -16.00 -15.20 -5.73
CA ALA A 107 -16.83 -14.35 -6.60
C ALA A 107 -17.61 -15.11 -7.69
N PHE A 108 -17.16 -16.33 -8.05
CA PHE A 108 -17.76 -17.15 -9.11
C PHE A 108 -18.14 -18.57 -8.65
N ALA A 109 -17.79 -18.97 -7.43
CA ALA A 109 -18.05 -20.30 -6.92
C ALA A 109 -18.21 -20.26 -5.40
N ASP A 110 -19.20 -21.00 -4.90
CA ASP A 110 -19.44 -21.16 -3.46
C ASP A 110 -18.41 -22.09 -2.84
N ARG A 111 -18.01 -21.79 -1.60
CA ARG A 111 -17.31 -22.77 -0.76
C ARG A 111 -18.30 -23.59 0.07
N PRO A 112 -18.01 -24.88 0.31
CA PRO A 112 -18.83 -25.71 1.19
C PRO A 112 -19.00 -25.05 2.57
N HIS A 113 -20.22 -25.11 3.12
CA HIS A 113 -20.57 -24.60 4.45
C HIS A 113 -20.46 -23.07 4.64
N GLY A 114 -20.19 -22.32 3.56
CA GLY A 114 -20.22 -20.86 3.55
C GLY A 114 -21.57 -20.27 3.16
N LEU A 115 -21.71 -18.96 3.31
CA LEU A 115 -22.73 -18.17 2.64
C LEU A 115 -22.51 -18.20 1.11
N PRO A 116 -23.53 -17.90 0.29
CA PRO A 116 -23.38 -17.88 -1.16
C PRO A 116 -22.37 -16.82 -1.61
N GLY A 117 -21.17 -17.27 -1.99
CA GLY A 117 -20.00 -16.45 -2.22
C GLY A 117 -20.19 -15.40 -3.32
N PRO A 118 -20.65 -15.77 -4.53
CA PRO A 118 -20.91 -14.84 -5.61
C PRO A 118 -21.91 -13.74 -5.21
N LEU A 119 -22.94 -14.10 -4.44
CA LEU A 119 -23.97 -13.18 -3.99
C LEU A 119 -23.42 -12.19 -2.97
N VAL A 120 -22.68 -12.66 -1.96
CA VAL A 120 -22.05 -11.78 -0.96
C VAL A 120 -21.08 -10.82 -1.65
N PHE A 121 -20.26 -11.31 -2.59
CA PHE A 121 -19.34 -10.48 -3.38
C PHE A 121 -20.09 -9.38 -4.15
N VAL A 122 -21.14 -9.73 -4.92
CA VAL A 122 -21.91 -8.75 -5.70
C VAL A 122 -22.63 -7.76 -4.80
N VAL A 123 -23.25 -8.20 -3.71
CA VAL A 123 -23.94 -7.30 -2.77
C VAL A 123 -22.95 -6.31 -2.16
N ALA A 124 -21.78 -6.78 -1.68
CA ALA A 124 -20.74 -5.91 -1.15
C ALA A 124 -20.22 -4.93 -2.21
N PHE A 125 -20.03 -5.39 -3.44
CA PHE A 125 -19.61 -4.55 -4.58
C PHE A 125 -20.63 -3.45 -4.88
N LEU A 126 -21.91 -3.80 -4.91
CA LEU A 126 -22.98 -2.83 -5.15
C LEU A 126 -23.09 -1.82 -4.01
N LEU A 127 -22.96 -2.25 -2.74
CA LEU A 127 -22.90 -1.34 -1.60
C LEU A 127 -21.71 -0.36 -1.70
N ALA A 128 -20.53 -0.85 -2.07
CA ALA A 128 -19.36 -0.01 -2.31
C ALA A 128 -19.58 0.97 -3.49
N ARG A 129 -20.32 0.56 -4.52
CA ARG A 129 -20.64 1.42 -5.69
C ARG A 129 -21.71 2.47 -5.40
N LEU A 130 -22.66 2.16 -4.52
CA LEU A 130 -23.72 3.08 -4.10
C LEU A 130 -23.16 4.28 -3.32
N GLY A 131 -22.14 4.07 -2.49
CA GLY A 131 -21.51 5.12 -1.67
C GLY A 131 -21.20 6.42 -2.42
N PRO A 132 -20.30 6.42 -3.42
CA PRO A 132 -19.92 7.63 -4.13
C PRO A 132 -21.08 8.25 -4.93
N LEU A 133 -22.02 7.45 -5.43
CA LEU A 133 -23.20 7.96 -6.13
C LEU A 133 -24.18 8.66 -5.18
N LEU A 134 -24.44 8.09 -4.00
CA LEU A 134 -25.28 8.71 -2.98
C LEU A 134 -24.67 10.01 -2.46
N ILE A 135 -23.36 10.01 -2.17
CA ILE A 135 -22.65 11.21 -1.69
C ILE A 135 -22.68 12.29 -2.77
N ALA A 136 -22.35 11.96 -4.02
CA ALA A 136 -22.37 12.93 -5.11
C ALA A 136 -23.80 13.44 -5.39
N THR A 137 -24.80 12.57 -5.30
CA THR A 137 -26.21 12.98 -5.43
C THR A 137 -26.58 13.98 -4.37
N PHE A 138 -26.28 13.68 -3.11
CA PHE A 138 -26.59 14.55 -1.98
C PHE A 138 -25.80 15.88 -2.04
N ALA A 139 -24.50 15.83 -2.32
CA ALA A 139 -23.62 17.01 -2.37
C ALA A 139 -23.98 17.97 -3.51
N LEU A 140 -24.44 17.43 -4.65
CA LEU A 140 -24.70 18.22 -5.86
C LEU A 140 -26.19 18.47 -6.12
N TRP A 141 -27.10 17.94 -5.27
CA TRP A 141 -28.56 18.02 -5.49
C TRP A 141 -29.08 19.45 -5.62
N ASN A 142 -28.53 20.35 -4.79
CA ASN A 142 -28.92 21.75 -4.71
C ASN A 142 -28.00 22.69 -5.52
N VAL A 143 -27.11 22.13 -6.34
CA VAL A 143 -26.23 22.92 -7.22
C VAL A 143 -26.88 23.01 -8.59
N ASP A 144 -27.20 24.24 -9.01
CA ASP A 144 -27.86 24.49 -10.29
C ASP A 144 -27.05 23.92 -11.47
N GLY A 145 -27.75 23.33 -12.43
CA GLY A 145 -27.14 22.68 -13.61
C GLY A 145 -26.45 21.34 -13.35
N ARG A 146 -26.31 20.86 -12.10
CA ARG A 146 -25.64 19.59 -11.76
C ARG A 146 -26.57 18.39 -11.56
N ARG A 147 -27.89 18.59 -11.52
CA ARG A 147 -28.89 17.51 -11.35
C ARG A 147 -28.92 16.51 -12.52
N PRO A 148 -28.93 16.92 -13.80
CA PRO A 148 -28.98 15.98 -14.92
C PRO A 148 -27.73 15.06 -15.02
N PRO A 149 -26.48 15.56 -14.86
CA PRO A 149 -25.28 14.74 -14.75
C PRO A 149 -25.35 13.65 -13.67
N VAL A 150 -25.83 14.04 -12.48
CA VAL A 150 -25.98 13.14 -11.33
C VAL A 150 -26.99 12.03 -11.65
N ARG A 151 -28.18 12.39 -12.16
CA ARG A 151 -29.21 11.40 -12.54
C ARG A 151 -28.72 10.41 -13.59
N ARG A 152 -27.99 10.89 -14.60
CA ARG A 152 -27.41 10.03 -15.64
C ARG A 152 -26.39 9.06 -15.09
N ALA A 153 -25.62 9.43 -14.06
CA ALA A 153 -24.63 8.54 -13.45
C ALA A 153 -25.22 7.30 -12.77
N TRP A 154 -26.51 7.31 -12.43
CA TRP A 154 -27.23 6.15 -11.89
C TRP A 154 -27.66 5.14 -12.96
N LEU A 155 -27.85 5.57 -14.22
CA LEU A 155 -28.38 4.71 -15.29
C LEU A 155 -27.57 3.41 -15.50
N PRO A 156 -26.22 3.45 -15.59
CA PRO A 156 -25.46 2.22 -15.78
C PRO A 156 -25.61 1.26 -14.60
N LEU A 157 -25.69 1.78 -13.37
CA LEU A 157 -25.89 0.97 -12.17
C LEU A 157 -27.28 0.31 -12.14
N PHE A 158 -28.33 1.01 -12.57
CA PHE A 158 -29.69 0.45 -12.62
C PHE A 158 -29.80 -0.75 -13.58
N VAL A 159 -28.96 -0.80 -14.61
CA VAL A 159 -28.93 -1.92 -15.57
C VAL A 159 -27.91 -2.98 -15.14
N SER A 160 -26.72 -2.58 -14.69
CA SER A 160 -25.66 -3.53 -14.31
C SER A 160 -25.96 -4.27 -13.01
N ALA A 161 -26.62 -3.63 -12.04
CA ALA A 161 -26.88 -4.25 -10.73
C ALA A 161 -27.84 -5.45 -10.80
N PRO A 162 -28.99 -5.40 -11.49
CA PRO A 162 -29.85 -6.58 -11.68
C PRO A 162 -29.13 -7.72 -12.42
N LEU A 163 -28.31 -7.40 -13.44
CA LEU A 163 -27.54 -8.40 -14.17
C LEU A 163 -26.54 -9.12 -13.26
N LEU A 164 -25.80 -8.37 -12.44
CA LEU A 164 -24.83 -8.94 -11.49
C LEU A 164 -25.53 -9.77 -10.40
N LEU A 165 -26.64 -9.28 -9.84
CA LEU A 165 -27.42 -10.00 -8.83
C LEU A 165 -28.00 -11.30 -9.39
N PHE A 166 -28.54 -11.25 -10.60
CA PHE A 166 -29.05 -12.43 -11.28
C PHE A 166 -27.93 -13.45 -11.54
N ALA A 167 -26.80 -13.01 -12.09
CA ALA A 167 -25.64 -13.86 -12.31
C ALA A 167 -25.14 -14.52 -11.01
N ALA A 168 -25.00 -13.73 -9.95
CA ALA A 168 -24.56 -14.22 -8.65
C ALA A 168 -25.56 -15.19 -7.99
N SER A 169 -26.84 -15.10 -8.34
CA SER A 169 -27.89 -15.97 -7.78
C SER A 169 -28.04 -17.29 -8.54
N LEU A 170 -27.51 -17.42 -9.76
CA LEU A 170 -27.63 -18.64 -10.58
C LEU A 170 -27.23 -19.95 -9.87
N PRO A 171 -26.14 -20.01 -9.06
CA PRO A 171 -25.77 -21.23 -8.35
C PRO A 171 -26.82 -21.70 -7.34
N LEU A 172 -27.66 -20.79 -6.82
CA LEU A 172 -28.75 -21.11 -5.92
C LEU A 172 -30.02 -21.56 -6.66
N LEU A 173 -30.19 -21.11 -7.91
CA LEU A 173 -31.41 -21.32 -8.70
C LEU A 173 -31.33 -22.55 -9.60
N LEU A 174 -30.13 -23.00 -9.95
CA LEU A 174 -29.90 -24.08 -10.90
C LEU A 174 -29.27 -25.32 -10.24
N PRO A 175 -29.54 -26.53 -10.75
CA PRO A 175 -28.89 -27.75 -10.27
C PRO A 175 -27.37 -27.69 -10.41
N ALA A 176 -26.65 -28.30 -9.46
CA ALA A 176 -25.18 -28.27 -9.35
C ALA A 176 -24.42 -28.80 -10.59
N TRP A 177 -25.05 -29.61 -11.44
CA TRP A 177 -24.46 -30.14 -12.67
C TRP A 177 -24.53 -29.18 -13.86
N THR A 178 -25.22 -28.05 -13.72
CA THR A 178 -25.31 -27.03 -14.78
C THR A 178 -23.99 -26.25 -14.85
N PRO A 179 -23.41 -25.98 -16.03
CA PRO A 179 -22.17 -25.20 -16.16
C PRO A 179 -22.42 -23.70 -15.95
N VAL A 180 -22.90 -23.33 -14.76
CA VAL A 180 -23.36 -21.99 -14.35
C VAL A 180 -22.30 -20.91 -14.60
N VAL A 181 -21.01 -21.27 -14.44
CA VAL A 181 -19.89 -20.33 -14.55
C VAL A 181 -19.84 -19.60 -15.91
N HIS A 182 -20.18 -20.26 -17.01
CA HIS A 182 -20.12 -19.61 -18.34
C HIS A 182 -21.21 -18.55 -18.49
N VAL A 183 -22.43 -18.85 -18.04
CA VAL A 183 -23.55 -17.90 -18.05
C VAL A 183 -23.26 -16.75 -17.11
N GLN A 184 -22.72 -17.02 -15.92
CA GLN A 184 -22.25 -15.99 -15.01
C GLN A 184 -21.23 -15.07 -15.65
N LEU A 185 -20.22 -15.62 -16.31
CA LEU A 185 -19.18 -14.83 -16.98
C LEU A 185 -19.75 -13.93 -18.08
N VAL A 186 -20.69 -14.45 -18.89
CA VAL A 186 -21.37 -13.64 -19.91
C VAL A 186 -22.15 -12.50 -19.27
N LEU A 187 -22.94 -12.78 -18.23
CA LEU A 187 -23.73 -11.75 -17.55
C LEU A 187 -22.85 -10.69 -16.85
N PHE A 188 -21.75 -11.11 -16.22
CA PHE A 188 -20.75 -10.20 -15.67
C PHE A 188 -20.11 -9.35 -16.76
N ALA A 189 -19.73 -9.95 -17.90
CA ALA A 189 -19.17 -9.23 -19.04
C ALA A 189 -20.14 -8.21 -19.62
N VAL A 190 -21.42 -8.56 -19.75
CA VAL A 190 -22.48 -7.63 -20.20
C VAL A 190 -22.66 -6.50 -19.18
N ALA A 191 -22.72 -6.81 -17.89
CA ALA A 191 -22.86 -5.80 -16.84
C ALA A 191 -21.66 -4.82 -16.81
N VAL A 192 -20.43 -5.34 -16.95
CA VAL A 192 -19.22 -4.53 -17.11
C VAL A 192 -19.30 -3.70 -18.39
N GLY A 193 -19.72 -4.29 -19.51
CA GLY A 193 -19.91 -3.59 -20.78
C GLY A 193 -20.86 -2.40 -20.64
N VAL A 194 -22.02 -2.60 -20.01
CA VAL A 194 -22.99 -1.54 -19.69
C VAL A 194 -22.36 -0.43 -18.87
N ASP A 195 -21.55 -0.77 -17.87
CA ASP A 195 -20.90 0.20 -17.00
C ASP A 195 -19.89 1.09 -17.73
N TYR A 196 -19.08 0.51 -18.62
CA TYR A 196 -18.07 1.23 -19.39
C TYR A 196 -18.66 1.97 -20.59
N VAL A 197 -19.64 1.40 -21.28
CA VAL A 197 -20.42 2.11 -22.32
C VAL A 197 -21.15 3.29 -21.70
N GLY A 198 -21.76 3.11 -20.52
CA GLY A 198 -22.38 4.18 -19.76
C GLY A 198 -21.39 5.30 -19.40
N LEU A 199 -20.19 4.95 -18.93
CA LEU A 199 -19.12 5.91 -18.65
C LEU A 199 -18.66 6.66 -19.91
N TRP A 200 -18.62 5.99 -21.06
CA TRP A 200 -18.22 6.59 -22.33
C TRP A 200 -19.32 7.48 -22.93
N ALA A 201 -20.57 7.03 -22.96
CA ALA A 201 -21.71 7.73 -23.54
C ALA A 201 -22.20 8.90 -22.65
N LEU A 202 -22.27 8.70 -21.34
CA LEU A 202 -22.83 9.68 -20.40
C LEU A 202 -21.76 10.63 -19.82
N GLY A 203 -20.48 10.26 -19.96
CA GLY A 203 -19.32 11.02 -19.46
C GLY A 203 -18.83 12.16 -20.34
N ALA A 204 -19.50 12.47 -21.45
CA ALA A 204 -19.16 13.62 -22.29
C ALA A 204 -19.57 14.94 -21.60
N GLY A 205 -18.63 15.59 -20.91
CA GLY A 205 -18.74 16.99 -20.45
C GLY A 205 -19.64 17.27 -19.24
N THR A 206 -20.25 16.25 -18.63
CA THR A 206 -21.25 16.41 -17.55
C THR A 206 -20.66 16.55 -16.15
N TRP A 207 -19.49 15.93 -15.89
CA TRP A 207 -18.77 16.00 -14.63
C TRP A 207 -17.51 16.84 -14.78
N GLN A 208 -17.50 18.07 -14.28
CA GLN A 208 -16.32 18.93 -14.36
C GLN A 208 -15.22 18.45 -13.40
N LEU A 209 -14.05 18.15 -13.96
CA LEU A 209 -12.84 17.86 -13.21
C LEU A 209 -12.29 19.16 -12.60
N THR A 210 -12.25 19.25 -11.27
CA THR A 210 -11.93 20.50 -10.57
C THR A 210 -10.42 20.71 -10.49
N SER A 211 -9.68 19.71 -10.02
CA SER A 211 -8.24 19.78 -9.75
C SER A 211 -7.48 18.76 -10.59
N ALA A 212 -6.68 19.26 -11.54
CA ALA A 212 -5.82 18.42 -12.38
C ALA A 212 -4.69 17.76 -11.58
N GLY A 213 -4.10 18.49 -10.62
CA GLY A 213 -3.04 17.96 -9.76
C GLY A 213 -3.51 16.82 -8.86
N HIS A 214 -4.65 17.01 -8.16
CA HIS A 214 -5.27 15.94 -7.37
C HIS A 214 -5.59 14.71 -8.22
N TRP A 215 -6.14 14.92 -9.41
CA TRP A 215 -6.46 13.83 -10.34
C TRP A 215 -5.20 13.06 -10.78
N ALA A 216 -4.18 13.77 -11.26
CA ALA A 216 -2.93 13.14 -11.66
C ALA A 216 -2.25 12.40 -10.50
N GLU A 217 -2.30 12.98 -9.29
CA GLU A 217 -1.73 12.38 -8.09
C GLU A 217 -2.40 11.05 -7.74
N ARG A 218 -3.74 11.00 -7.66
CA ARG A 218 -4.52 9.77 -7.38
C ARG A 218 -4.18 8.63 -8.34
N TYR A 219 -4.08 8.93 -9.64
CA TYR A 219 -3.75 7.92 -10.63
C TYR A 219 -2.28 7.50 -10.62
N SER A 220 -1.38 8.38 -10.17
CA SER A 220 0.02 8.00 -9.98
C SER A 220 0.18 7.08 -8.74
N LEU A 221 -0.60 7.33 -7.69
CA LEU A 221 -0.63 6.50 -6.48
C LEU A 221 -1.20 5.10 -6.76
N ILE A 222 -2.25 4.98 -7.58
CA ILE A 222 -2.76 3.63 -7.93
C ILE A 222 -1.77 2.84 -8.79
N VAL A 223 -0.97 3.51 -9.63
CA VAL A 223 0.15 2.85 -10.34
C VAL A 223 1.20 2.35 -9.36
N LEU A 224 1.57 3.15 -8.33
CA LEU A 224 2.46 2.69 -7.26
C LEU A 224 1.88 1.50 -6.50
N ILE A 225 0.58 1.51 -6.20
CA ILE A 225 -0.11 0.40 -5.55
C ILE A 225 -0.03 -0.88 -6.39
N ALA A 226 -0.28 -0.80 -7.69
CA ALA A 226 -0.18 -1.96 -8.58
C ALA A 226 1.26 -2.48 -8.69
N LEU A 227 2.26 -1.59 -8.71
CA LEU A 227 3.69 -1.97 -8.60
C LEU A 227 3.96 -2.66 -7.25
N GLY A 228 3.39 -2.16 -6.15
CA GLY A 228 3.42 -2.82 -4.84
C GLY A 228 2.87 -4.24 -4.89
N GLY A 229 1.74 -4.46 -5.59
CA GLY A 229 1.19 -5.78 -5.84
C GLY A 229 2.16 -6.72 -6.59
N THR A 230 2.89 -6.21 -7.58
CA THR A 230 3.94 -7.01 -8.27
C THR A 230 5.09 -7.40 -7.33
N ILE A 231 5.50 -6.49 -6.44
CA ILE A 231 6.54 -6.73 -5.43
C ILE A 231 6.09 -7.79 -4.43
N ILE A 232 4.87 -7.68 -3.91
CA ILE A 232 4.30 -8.67 -2.99
C ILE A 232 4.19 -10.03 -3.69
N SER A 233 3.84 -10.05 -4.98
CA SER A 233 3.80 -11.28 -5.78
C SER A 233 5.18 -11.95 -5.91
N ILE A 234 6.25 -11.19 -6.14
CA ILE A 234 7.64 -11.71 -6.11
C ILE A 234 7.90 -12.40 -4.77
N GLY A 235 7.58 -11.74 -3.67
CA GLY A 235 7.86 -12.23 -2.33
C GLY A 235 6.95 -13.37 -1.85
N THR A 236 5.76 -13.51 -2.41
CA THR A 236 4.77 -14.56 -2.07
C THR A 236 4.77 -15.72 -3.06
N SER A 237 5.61 -15.67 -4.10
CA SER A 237 5.83 -16.78 -5.05
C SER A 237 6.19 -18.11 -4.38
N ARG A 238 6.71 -18.04 -3.15
CA ARG A 238 7.13 -19.18 -2.32
C ARG A 238 6.13 -19.53 -1.22
N GLY A 239 4.91 -19.02 -1.33
CA GLY A 239 3.91 -19.06 -0.26
C GLY A 239 4.17 -18.02 0.82
N LEU A 240 3.21 -17.90 1.74
CA LEU A 240 3.20 -16.91 2.84
C LEU A 240 3.82 -17.46 4.14
N VAL A 241 4.31 -18.71 4.14
CA VAL A 241 4.75 -19.39 5.37
C VAL A 241 6.28 -19.30 5.56
N GLY A 242 7.04 -18.94 4.51
CA GLY A 242 8.49 -18.70 4.61
C GLY A 242 9.35 -19.94 4.84
N ASP A 243 8.76 -21.14 4.69
CA ASP A 243 9.42 -22.44 4.85
C ASP A 243 10.37 -22.84 3.72
N PRO A 244 10.14 -22.46 2.44
CA PRO A 244 11.03 -22.89 1.38
C PRO A 244 12.45 -22.30 1.49
N PRO A 245 13.50 -23.10 1.18
CA PRO A 245 14.90 -22.67 1.31
C PRO A 245 15.23 -21.55 0.32
N ILE A 246 15.86 -20.46 0.79
CA ILE A 246 16.31 -19.37 -0.09
C ILE A 246 17.41 -19.90 -1.02
N THR A 247 17.28 -19.70 -2.34
CA THR A 247 18.26 -20.16 -3.33
C THR A 247 18.79 -18.99 -4.15
N TRP A 248 19.93 -19.18 -4.84
CA TRP A 248 20.45 -18.19 -5.78
C TRP A 248 19.46 -17.91 -6.93
N SER A 249 18.74 -18.92 -7.41
CA SER A 249 17.72 -18.76 -8.46
C SER A 249 16.62 -17.79 -8.03
N VAL A 250 16.15 -17.89 -6.79
CA VAL A 250 15.15 -16.96 -6.25
C VAL A 250 15.72 -15.56 -6.06
N ILE A 251 16.93 -15.42 -5.49
CA ILE A 251 17.53 -14.09 -5.32
C ILE A 251 17.73 -13.41 -6.69
N ILE A 252 18.33 -14.11 -7.65
CA ILE A 252 18.57 -13.59 -8.99
C ILE A 252 17.25 -13.27 -9.69
N GLY A 253 16.28 -14.19 -9.64
CA GLY A 253 14.95 -13.98 -10.22
C GLY A 253 14.23 -12.77 -9.60
N SER A 254 14.24 -12.63 -8.28
CA SER A 254 13.63 -11.47 -7.59
C SER A 254 14.32 -10.16 -7.93
N VAL A 255 15.65 -10.15 -8.05
CA VAL A 255 16.42 -8.97 -8.49
C VAL A 255 16.13 -8.63 -9.96
N LEU A 256 16.01 -9.61 -10.85
CA LEU A 256 15.60 -9.33 -12.23
C LEU A 256 14.15 -8.82 -12.30
N GLY A 257 13.26 -9.38 -11.48
CA GLY A 257 11.87 -8.92 -11.35
C GLY A 257 11.80 -7.47 -10.87
N ILE A 258 12.54 -7.09 -9.82
CA ILE A 258 12.53 -5.70 -9.34
C ILE A 258 13.16 -4.73 -10.34
N VAL A 259 14.13 -5.18 -11.16
CA VAL A 259 14.66 -4.38 -12.27
C VAL A 259 13.57 -4.09 -13.31
N VAL A 260 12.76 -5.08 -13.69
CA VAL A 260 11.61 -4.87 -14.61
C VAL A 260 10.63 -3.88 -14.00
N VAL A 261 10.21 -4.10 -12.75
CA VAL A 261 9.26 -3.22 -12.03
C VAL A 261 9.80 -1.80 -11.91
N ALA A 262 11.09 -1.63 -11.58
CA ALA A 262 11.76 -0.33 -11.48
C ALA A 262 11.85 0.38 -12.84
N VAL A 263 12.07 -0.34 -13.93
CA VAL A 263 12.07 0.23 -15.28
C VAL A 263 10.67 0.71 -15.67
N LEU A 264 9.62 -0.06 -15.39
CA LEU A 264 8.24 0.37 -15.67
C LEU A 264 7.87 1.61 -14.85
N TRP A 265 8.18 1.57 -13.55
CA TRP A 265 8.07 2.75 -12.67
C TRP A 265 8.82 3.96 -13.26
N TRP A 266 10.05 3.78 -13.72
CA TRP A 266 10.87 4.85 -14.30
C TRP A 266 10.19 5.47 -15.51
N THR A 267 9.69 4.65 -16.44
CA THR A 267 9.07 5.14 -17.68
C THR A 267 7.83 5.99 -17.41
N TYR A 268 7.03 5.67 -16.39
CA TYR A 268 5.85 6.44 -16.04
C TYR A 268 6.17 7.73 -15.27
N PHE A 269 6.99 7.65 -14.23
CA PHE A 269 7.23 8.78 -13.32
C PHE A 269 8.25 9.80 -13.84
N ASP A 270 9.16 9.39 -14.73
CA ASP A 270 10.18 10.31 -15.26
C ASP A 270 9.59 11.36 -16.21
N LEU A 271 8.65 10.97 -17.07
CA LEU A 271 8.12 11.85 -18.11
C LEU A 271 6.60 11.80 -18.27
N ALA A 272 5.99 10.61 -18.33
CA ALA A 272 4.58 10.47 -18.68
C ALA A 272 3.63 11.15 -17.68
N LYS A 273 3.81 10.90 -16.37
CA LYS A 273 3.03 11.54 -15.30
C LYS A 273 3.08 13.07 -15.35
N PRO A 274 4.25 13.73 -15.25
CA PRO A 274 4.28 15.17 -15.20
C PRO A 274 3.87 15.82 -16.54
N ALA A 275 4.09 15.17 -17.68
CA ALA A 275 3.65 15.67 -18.98
C ALA A 275 2.10 15.63 -19.12
N ALA A 276 1.48 14.53 -18.70
CA ALA A 276 0.03 14.38 -18.74
C ALA A 276 -0.68 15.29 -17.72
N GLU A 277 -0.09 15.53 -16.55
CA GLU A 277 -0.60 16.48 -15.58
C GLU A 277 -0.60 17.90 -16.17
N GLN A 278 0.51 18.31 -16.80
CA GLN A 278 0.61 19.61 -17.45
C GLN A 278 -0.40 19.76 -18.60
N ALA A 279 -0.62 18.71 -19.40
CA ALA A 279 -1.63 18.72 -20.44
C ALA A 279 -3.05 18.93 -19.88
N LEU A 280 -3.36 18.28 -18.77
CA LEU A 280 -4.65 18.42 -18.08
C LEU A 280 -4.84 19.81 -17.47
N GLN A 281 -3.77 20.41 -16.93
CA GLN A 281 -3.76 21.78 -16.39
C GLN A 281 -4.04 22.84 -17.46
N ARG A 282 -3.61 22.61 -18.71
CA ARG A 282 -3.83 23.53 -19.84
C ARG A 282 -5.29 23.56 -20.33
N LEU A 283 -6.05 22.48 -20.11
CA LEU A 283 -7.46 22.40 -20.50
C LEU A 283 -8.36 22.88 -19.35
N SER A 284 -9.60 23.26 -19.67
CA SER A 284 -10.64 23.62 -18.70
C SER A 284 -11.99 23.01 -19.08
N GLY A 285 -12.95 23.05 -18.15
CA GLY A 285 -14.34 22.62 -18.39
C GLY A 285 -14.47 21.19 -18.91
N GLY A 286 -15.35 20.99 -19.90
CA GLY A 286 -15.64 19.68 -20.48
C GLY A 286 -14.44 19.04 -21.19
N ALA A 287 -13.57 19.83 -21.83
CA ALA A 287 -12.37 19.32 -22.50
C ALA A 287 -11.38 18.70 -21.50
N ARG A 288 -11.21 19.33 -20.32
CA ARG A 288 -10.41 18.75 -19.23
C ARG A 288 -11.00 17.43 -18.75
N SER A 289 -12.32 17.36 -18.55
CA SER A 289 -13.00 16.14 -18.11
C SER A 289 -12.90 15.00 -19.13
N LEU A 290 -13.02 15.30 -20.43
CA LEU A 290 -12.84 14.32 -21.49
C LEU A 290 -11.42 13.75 -21.51
N LEU A 291 -10.40 14.63 -21.44
CA LEU A 291 -9.01 14.17 -21.34
C LEU A 291 -8.77 13.37 -20.05
N GLY A 292 -9.32 13.83 -18.93
CA GLY A 292 -9.27 13.13 -17.64
C GLY A 292 -9.85 11.72 -17.74
N ARG A 293 -11.03 11.55 -18.33
CA ARG A 293 -11.65 10.25 -18.55
C ARG A 293 -10.82 9.38 -19.50
N ASP A 294 -10.48 9.89 -20.67
CA ASP A 294 -9.84 9.09 -21.72
C ASP A 294 -8.41 8.70 -21.33
N ALA A 295 -7.60 9.65 -20.88
CA ALA A 295 -6.20 9.39 -20.53
C ALA A 295 -6.06 8.71 -19.16
N TYR A 296 -6.82 9.15 -18.15
CA TYR A 296 -6.67 8.58 -16.81
C TYR A 296 -7.59 7.38 -16.59
N THR A 297 -8.91 7.56 -16.64
CA THR A 297 -9.84 6.46 -16.33
C THR A 297 -9.78 5.30 -17.32
N MET A 298 -9.58 5.55 -18.62
CA MET A 298 -9.57 4.49 -19.62
C MET A 298 -8.17 3.94 -19.91
N LEU A 299 -7.18 4.79 -20.15
CA LEU A 299 -5.85 4.33 -20.58
C LEU A 299 -4.91 3.91 -19.44
N HIS A 300 -5.18 4.26 -18.17
CA HIS A 300 -4.45 3.63 -17.06
C HIS A 300 -4.94 2.21 -16.78
N LEU A 301 -6.19 1.86 -17.11
CA LEU A 301 -6.71 0.51 -16.90
C LEU A 301 -5.84 -0.59 -17.56
N PRO A 302 -5.46 -0.51 -18.85
CA PRO A 302 -4.55 -1.49 -19.44
C PRO A 302 -3.17 -1.47 -18.75
N MET A 303 -2.70 -0.34 -18.25
CA MET A 303 -1.47 -0.31 -17.46
C MET A 303 -1.60 -1.12 -16.17
N ILE A 304 -2.68 -0.91 -15.40
CA ILE A 304 -2.95 -1.67 -14.17
C ILE A 304 -3.15 -3.15 -14.48
N GLY A 305 -3.94 -3.49 -15.50
CA GLY A 305 -4.11 -4.88 -15.96
C GLY A 305 -2.78 -5.51 -16.38
N GLY A 306 -1.91 -4.75 -17.05
CA GLY A 306 -0.57 -5.19 -17.43
C GLY A 306 0.32 -5.48 -16.22
N LEU A 307 0.27 -4.63 -15.19
CA LEU A 307 0.98 -4.87 -13.92
C LEU A 307 0.43 -6.09 -13.17
N ILE A 308 -0.88 -6.33 -13.18
CA ILE A 308 -1.47 -7.53 -12.55
C ILE A 308 -1.04 -8.81 -13.30
N LEU A 309 -1.03 -8.80 -14.63
CA LEU A 309 -0.52 -9.92 -15.43
C LEU A 309 0.98 -10.14 -15.23
N LEU A 310 1.77 -9.06 -15.13
CA LEU A 310 3.18 -9.13 -14.75
C LEU A 310 3.35 -9.75 -13.36
N ALA A 311 2.53 -9.36 -12.38
CA ALA A 311 2.54 -9.94 -11.04
C ALA A 311 2.26 -11.44 -11.07
N LEU A 312 1.28 -11.88 -11.84
CA LEU A 312 0.93 -13.30 -12.05
C LEU A 312 2.09 -14.06 -12.69
N GLY A 313 2.66 -13.53 -13.77
CA GLY A 313 3.80 -14.12 -14.47
C GLY A 313 5.05 -14.24 -13.58
N LEU A 314 5.37 -13.19 -12.82
CA LEU A 314 6.48 -13.19 -11.85
C LEU A 314 6.28 -14.23 -10.75
N LYS A 315 5.04 -14.38 -10.25
CA LYS A 315 4.69 -15.38 -9.24
C LYS A 315 5.07 -16.78 -9.74
N HIS A 316 4.55 -17.16 -10.90
CA HIS A 316 4.78 -18.48 -11.48
C HIS A 316 6.24 -18.70 -11.89
N ALA A 317 6.90 -17.67 -12.45
CA ALA A 317 8.31 -17.74 -12.84
C ALA A 317 9.21 -18.10 -11.66
N LEU A 318 8.96 -17.50 -10.50
CA LEU A 318 9.76 -17.73 -9.30
C LEU A 318 9.36 -19.02 -8.57
N SER A 319 8.08 -19.39 -8.56
CA SER A 319 7.64 -20.70 -8.05
C SER A 319 8.24 -21.87 -8.83
N ALA A 320 8.45 -21.72 -10.14
CA ALA A 320 9.05 -22.75 -11.00
C ALA A 320 10.55 -23.01 -10.73
N THR A 321 11.19 -22.24 -9.85
CA THR A 321 12.63 -22.39 -9.52
C THR A 321 12.91 -23.40 -8.39
N GLU A 322 11.89 -24.05 -7.85
CA GLU A 322 12.02 -25.00 -6.74
C GLU A 322 12.36 -26.42 -7.24
N GLU A 323 13.48 -26.99 -6.77
CA GLU A 323 14.03 -28.30 -7.18
C GLU A 323 13.10 -29.50 -6.96
N ARG A 324 12.00 -29.37 -6.21
CA ARG A 324 11.14 -30.49 -5.81
C ARG A 324 9.83 -30.62 -6.58
N THR A 325 9.47 -29.61 -7.35
CA THR A 325 8.30 -29.68 -8.24
C THR A 325 8.77 -29.19 -9.59
N VAL A 326 8.78 -30.10 -10.58
CA VAL A 326 8.91 -29.72 -12.00
C VAL A 326 7.61 -29.02 -12.40
N HIS A 327 7.34 -27.85 -11.82
CA HIS A 327 6.43 -26.90 -12.45
C HIS A 327 7.17 -26.43 -13.69
N GLN A 328 6.89 -27.11 -14.80
CA GLN A 328 7.35 -26.71 -16.11
C GLN A 328 7.00 -25.24 -16.29
N TRP A 329 7.98 -24.45 -16.70
CA TRP A 329 7.78 -23.07 -17.13
C TRP A 329 6.78 -23.08 -18.29
N ASP A 330 5.50 -22.96 -17.95
CA ASP A 330 4.40 -23.13 -18.88
C ASP A 330 4.31 -21.93 -19.84
N PRO A 331 4.03 -22.15 -21.14
CA PRO A 331 3.86 -21.08 -22.11
C PRO A 331 2.86 -20.00 -21.69
N GLY A 332 1.77 -20.36 -21.01
CA GLY A 332 0.81 -19.41 -20.47
C GLY A 332 1.43 -18.45 -19.44
N SER A 333 2.32 -18.95 -18.58
CA SER A 333 3.03 -18.13 -17.57
C SER A 333 3.99 -17.13 -18.21
N ALA A 334 4.71 -17.56 -19.24
CA ALA A 334 5.55 -16.67 -20.04
C ALA A 334 4.71 -15.63 -20.79
N LEU A 335 3.57 -16.02 -21.37
CA LEU A 335 2.65 -15.10 -22.04
C LEU A 335 2.02 -14.10 -21.07
N ALA A 336 1.68 -14.50 -19.84
CA ALA A 336 1.22 -13.57 -18.80
C ALA A 336 2.33 -12.58 -18.41
N LEU A 337 3.57 -13.06 -18.25
CA LEU A 337 4.73 -12.21 -17.91
C LEU A 337 5.02 -11.17 -18.99
N TYR A 338 5.24 -11.62 -20.24
CA TYR A 338 5.56 -10.74 -21.37
C TYR A 338 4.37 -9.92 -21.83
N GLY A 339 3.17 -10.53 -21.86
CA GLY A 339 1.92 -9.87 -22.21
C GLY A 339 1.54 -8.79 -21.20
N GLY A 340 1.82 -8.99 -19.91
CA GLY A 340 1.63 -7.97 -18.89
C GLY A 340 2.49 -6.72 -19.13
N VAL A 341 3.79 -6.90 -19.40
CA VAL A 341 4.68 -5.79 -19.75
C VAL A 341 4.27 -5.13 -21.07
N ALA A 342 3.92 -5.91 -22.09
CA ALA A 342 3.46 -5.39 -23.37
C ALA A 342 2.17 -4.56 -23.22
N LEU A 343 1.19 -5.06 -22.46
CA LEU A 343 -0.06 -4.36 -22.18
C LEU A 343 0.18 -3.05 -21.41
N TYR A 344 1.12 -3.06 -20.45
CA TYR A 344 1.55 -1.85 -19.76
C TYR A 344 2.15 -0.81 -20.71
N LEU A 345 3.11 -1.21 -21.54
CA LEU A 345 3.78 -0.30 -22.48
C LEU A 345 2.82 0.20 -23.57
N LEU A 346 1.88 -0.63 -24.03
CA LEU A 346 0.82 -0.23 -24.96
C LEU A 346 -0.11 0.81 -24.33
N GLY A 347 -0.53 0.57 -23.07
CA GLY A 347 -1.31 1.52 -22.29
C GLY A 347 -0.57 2.84 -22.10
N LEU A 348 0.72 2.78 -21.74
CA LEU A 348 1.57 3.96 -21.57
C LEU A 348 1.78 4.72 -22.88
N LEU A 349 2.01 4.02 -24.00
CA LEU A 349 2.14 4.62 -25.33
C LEU A 349 0.84 5.31 -25.76
N ALA A 350 -0.31 4.67 -25.54
CA ALA A 350 -1.61 5.27 -25.81
C ALA A 350 -1.87 6.48 -24.90
N PHE A 351 -1.48 6.39 -23.63
CA PHE A 351 -1.57 7.47 -22.65
C PHE A 351 -0.73 8.68 -23.05
N GLU A 352 0.53 8.48 -23.47
CA GLU A 352 1.38 9.54 -24.00
C GLU A 352 0.78 10.19 -25.24
N ARG A 353 0.30 9.38 -26.19
CA ARG A 353 -0.32 9.87 -27.42
C ARG A 353 -1.57 10.69 -27.12
N ARG A 354 -2.47 10.20 -26.26
CA ARG A 354 -3.72 10.90 -25.92
C ARG A 354 -3.48 12.14 -25.06
N GLY A 355 -2.56 12.04 -24.09
CA GLY A 355 -2.25 13.10 -23.13
C GLY A 355 -1.47 14.24 -23.75
N THR A 356 -0.52 13.94 -24.64
CA THR A 356 0.50 14.91 -25.05
C THR A 356 0.69 15.02 -26.57
N ASN A 357 -0.03 14.23 -27.37
CA ASN A 357 0.20 14.05 -28.82
C ASN A 357 1.63 13.60 -29.16
N LEU A 358 2.37 13.07 -28.19
CA LEU A 358 3.70 12.52 -28.38
C LEU A 358 3.61 11.01 -28.57
N THR A 359 4.40 10.48 -29.50
CA THR A 359 4.55 9.03 -29.67
C THR A 359 5.91 8.60 -29.13
N GLY A 360 5.99 7.99 -27.95
CA GLY A 360 7.23 7.47 -27.37
C GLY A 360 7.91 6.43 -28.26
N ARG A 361 8.97 6.83 -28.99
CA ARG A 361 9.70 5.91 -29.89
C ARG A 361 10.44 4.82 -29.10
N SER A 362 10.92 5.15 -27.91
CA SER A 362 11.48 4.20 -26.97
C SER A 362 10.47 3.13 -26.56
N LEU A 363 9.23 3.51 -26.21
CA LEU A 363 8.17 2.56 -25.89
C LEU A 363 7.88 1.59 -27.04
N ILE A 364 7.84 2.08 -28.29
CA ILE A 364 7.68 1.24 -29.48
C ILE A 364 8.84 0.25 -29.62
N LEU A 365 10.09 0.71 -29.43
CA LEU A 365 11.25 -0.16 -29.42
C LEU A 365 11.14 -1.23 -28.32
N GLY A 366 10.71 -0.86 -27.12
CA GLY A 366 10.46 -1.80 -26.03
C GLY A 366 9.46 -2.88 -26.42
N ILE A 367 8.30 -2.49 -26.94
CA ILE A 367 7.27 -3.43 -27.43
C ILE A 367 7.83 -4.36 -28.52
N ALA A 368 8.61 -3.82 -29.46
CA ALA A 368 9.22 -4.62 -30.53
C ALA A 368 10.25 -5.62 -29.99
N LEU A 369 11.15 -5.19 -29.10
CA LEU A 369 12.15 -6.05 -28.46
C LEU A 369 11.49 -7.16 -27.63
N LEU A 370 10.46 -6.81 -26.86
CA LEU A 370 9.67 -7.77 -26.08
C LEU A 370 9.06 -8.83 -26.99
N THR A 371 8.33 -8.40 -28.01
CA THR A 371 7.64 -9.30 -28.95
C THR A 371 8.63 -10.22 -29.68
N ALA A 372 9.75 -9.67 -30.15
CA ALA A 372 10.81 -10.43 -30.82
C ALA A 372 11.47 -11.47 -29.89
N SER A 373 11.50 -11.21 -28.58
CA SER A 373 12.13 -12.11 -27.61
C SER A 373 11.24 -13.25 -27.11
N VAL A 374 9.91 -13.19 -27.31
CA VAL A 374 8.96 -14.23 -26.84
C VAL A 374 9.30 -15.64 -27.32
N PRO A 375 9.63 -15.89 -28.62
CA PRO A 375 9.95 -17.25 -29.07
C PRO A 375 11.15 -17.87 -28.36
N LEU A 376 12.17 -17.05 -28.03
CA LEU A 376 13.32 -17.49 -27.25
C LEU A 376 12.95 -17.68 -25.78
N ALA A 377 12.18 -16.75 -25.21
CA ALA A 377 11.74 -16.74 -23.82
C ALA A 377 10.90 -17.97 -23.42
N LEU A 378 10.20 -18.57 -24.38
CA LEU A 378 9.42 -19.80 -24.22
C LEU A 378 10.27 -21.07 -24.21
N ARG A 379 11.53 -21.00 -24.66
CA ARG A 379 12.43 -22.17 -24.81
C ARG A 379 13.49 -22.26 -23.72
N VAL A 380 13.52 -21.28 -22.81
CA VAL A 380 14.54 -21.18 -21.76
C VAL A 380 13.89 -21.29 -20.38
N PRO A 381 14.65 -21.62 -19.32
CA PRO A 381 14.14 -21.64 -17.95
C PRO A 381 13.59 -20.28 -17.51
N ALA A 382 12.68 -20.28 -16.54
CA ALA A 382 11.98 -19.08 -16.07
C ALA A 382 12.91 -17.90 -15.72
N VAL A 383 14.03 -18.14 -15.02
CA VAL A 383 15.00 -17.08 -14.67
C VAL A 383 15.69 -16.50 -15.91
N ALA A 384 16.03 -17.33 -16.89
CA ALA A 384 16.62 -16.87 -18.15
C ALA A 384 15.60 -16.08 -18.98
N SER A 385 14.34 -16.53 -19.00
CA SER A 385 13.21 -15.80 -19.60
C SER A 385 13.06 -14.41 -18.97
N LEU A 386 13.07 -14.34 -17.64
CA LEU A 386 13.02 -13.07 -16.91
C LEU A 386 14.25 -12.19 -17.16
N ALA A 387 15.44 -12.77 -17.33
CA ALA A 387 16.65 -12.03 -17.69
C ALA A 387 16.55 -11.41 -19.09
N ILE A 388 15.99 -12.12 -20.06
CA ILE A 388 15.71 -11.61 -21.40
C ILE A 388 14.71 -10.45 -21.33
N LEU A 389 13.64 -10.61 -20.54
CA LEU A 389 12.65 -9.55 -20.31
C LEU A 389 13.28 -8.29 -19.72
N ALA A 390 14.07 -8.46 -18.64
CA ALA A 390 14.79 -7.37 -17.98
C ALA A 390 15.74 -6.66 -18.96
N ALA A 391 16.50 -7.42 -19.75
CA ALA A 391 17.40 -6.88 -20.75
C ALA A 391 16.65 -6.06 -21.81
N ALA A 392 15.51 -6.54 -22.31
CA ALA A 392 14.69 -5.85 -23.30
C ALA A 392 14.17 -4.49 -22.78
N VAL A 393 13.62 -4.45 -21.56
CA VAL A 393 13.11 -3.19 -20.98
C VAL A 393 14.23 -2.24 -20.56
N CYS A 394 15.37 -2.75 -20.09
CA CYS A 394 16.55 -1.92 -19.82
C CYS A 394 17.11 -1.32 -21.11
N ALA A 395 17.21 -2.11 -22.19
CA ALA A 395 17.66 -1.64 -23.50
C ALA A 395 16.76 -0.52 -24.03
N MET A 396 15.44 -0.62 -23.82
CA MET A 396 14.49 0.47 -24.13
C MET A 396 14.85 1.77 -23.40
N VAL A 397 15.08 1.73 -22.08
CA VAL A 397 15.40 2.94 -21.30
C VAL A 397 16.78 3.49 -21.67
N VAL A 398 17.77 2.62 -21.89
CA VAL A 398 19.10 3.03 -22.35
C VAL A 398 19.02 3.70 -23.71
N ALA A 399 18.26 3.15 -24.66
CA ALA A 399 18.03 3.75 -25.96
C ALA A 399 17.34 5.12 -25.86
N ASP A 400 16.39 5.29 -24.94
CA ASP A 400 15.73 6.58 -24.68
C ASP A 400 16.75 7.66 -24.25
N ARG A 401 17.71 7.28 -23.38
CA ARG A 401 18.73 8.17 -22.83
C ARG A 401 19.92 8.41 -23.77
N THR A 402 20.20 7.49 -24.69
CA THR A 402 21.38 7.54 -25.58
C THR A 402 21.00 7.91 -27.01
N ILE A 403 20.25 7.04 -27.69
CA ILE A 403 19.83 7.19 -29.10
C ILE A 403 18.82 8.35 -29.23
N PHE A 404 17.80 8.39 -28.36
CA PHE A 404 16.76 9.41 -28.39
C PHE A 404 17.05 10.64 -27.49
N ARG A 405 18.31 10.82 -27.08
CA ARG A 405 18.75 11.83 -26.08
C ARG A 405 18.27 13.25 -26.34
N GLN A 406 18.28 13.70 -27.61
CA GLN A 406 17.90 15.07 -27.96
C GLN A 406 16.41 15.30 -27.71
N ARG A 407 15.58 14.34 -28.10
CA ARG A 407 14.14 14.37 -27.86
C ARG A 407 13.84 14.27 -26.36
N HIS A 408 14.48 13.32 -25.67
CA HIS A 408 14.34 13.14 -24.24
C HIS A 408 14.64 14.46 -23.48
N ARG A 409 15.76 15.13 -23.80
CA ARG A 409 16.11 16.42 -23.20
C ARG A 409 15.12 17.54 -23.53
N ARG A 410 14.61 17.61 -24.76
CA ARG A 410 13.59 18.62 -25.15
C ARG A 410 12.29 18.41 -24.37
N LEU A 411 11.83 17.17 -24.23
CA LEU A 411 10.62 16.83 -23.50
C LEU A 411 10.77 17.11 -22.00
N HIS A 412 11.87 16.69 -21.39
CA HIS A 412 12.18 17.01 -20.00
C HIS A 412 12.18 18.51 -19.73
N ARG A 413 12.78 19.33 -20.62
CA ARG A 413 12.74 20.80 -20.49
C ARG A 413 11.32 21.37 -20.57
N SER A 414 10.45 20.79 -21.41
CA SER A 414 9.07 21.26 -21.55
C SER A 414 8.18 20.98 -20.32
N VAL A 415 8.58 19.98 -19.52
CA VAL A 415 7.84 19.49 -18.35
C VAL A 415 8.48 19.91 -17.01
N ALA A 416 9.75 20.34 -17.03
CA ALA A 416 10.52 20.71 -15.86
C ALA A 416 9.81 21.75 -14.96
N GLY A 417 9.08 22.71 -15.54
CA GLY A 417 8.34 23.73 -14.79
C GLY A 417 7.16 23.21 -13.95
N THR A 418 6.66 22.00 -14.23
CA THR A 418 5.64 21.31 -13.45
C THR A 418 6.28 20.43 -12.37
N ALA A 419 7.42 19.77 -12.70
CA ALA A 419 8.18 18.94 -11.76
C ALA A 419 8.74 19.75 -10.57
N THR A 420 9.09 21.03 -10.76
CA THR A 420 9.57 21.91 -9.69
C THR A 420 8.47 22.45 -8.76
N ARG A 421 7.18 22.26 -9.08
CA ARG A 421 6.05 22.74 -8.27
C ARG A 421 5.45 21.66 -7.36
N VAL A 422 5.93 20.43 -7.42
CA VAL A 422 5.42 19.35 -6.56
C VAL A 422 5.97 19.55 -5.15
N SER A 423 5.20 20.24 -4.31
CA SER A 423 5.35 20.22 -2.86
C SER A 423 4.85 18.86 -2.35
N GLY A 424 5.68 17.83 -2.44
CA GLY A 424 5.29 16.46 -2.08
C GLY A 424 6.45 15.48 -2.00
N VAL A 425 6.14 14.24 -1.62
CA VAL A 425 7.09 13.13 -1.54
C VAL A 425 7.49 12.67 -2.94
N TRP A 426 8.77 12.41 -3.15
CA TRP A 426 9.26 12.04 -4.47
C TRP A 426 8.84 10.61 -4.82
N PRO A 427 8.52 10.32 -6.08
CA PRO A 427 8.07 8.99 -6.48
C PRO A 427 9.07 7.85 -6.17
N HIS A 428 10.38 8.14 -6.11
CA HIS A 428 11.39 7.11 -5.80
C HIS A 428 11.44 6.78 -4.30
N GLU A 429 11.05 7.74 -3.44
CA GLU A 429 10.88 7.50 -2.01
C GLU A 429 9.62 6.65 -1.78
N LEU A 430 8.53 6.93 -2.51
CA LEU A 430 7.32 6.09 -2.50
C LEU A 430 7.59 4.70 -3.07
N PHE A 431 8.48 4.58 -4.06
CA PHE A 431 8.88 3.27 -4.57
C PHE A 431 9.61 2.44 -3.50
N LEU A 432 10.58 3.04 -2.81
CA LEU A 432 11.27 2.39 -1.68
C LEU A 432 10.28 1.97 -0.58
N ASP A 433 9.30 2.81 -0.29
CA ASP A 433 8.25 2.54 0.68
C ASP A 433 7.44 1.28 0.34
N LEU A 434 7.19 0.97 -0.93
CA LEU A 434 6.52 -0.29 -1.33
C LEU A 434 7.30 -1.53 -0.88
N LEU A 435 8.63 -1.47 -0.90
CA LEU A 435 9.50 -2.55 -0.45
C LEU A 435 9.50 -2.65 1.08
N ILE A 436 9.32 -1.53 1.78
CA ILE A 436 9.18 -1.49 3.23
C ILE A 436 7.84 -2.07 3.67
N VAL A 437 6.73 -1.78 2.96
CA VAL A 437 5.43 -2.48 3.18
C VAL A 437 5.64 -3.99 3.07
N TYR A 438 6.29 -4.44 2.00
CA TYR A 438 6.58 -5.86 1.81
C TYR A 438 7.43 -6.44 2.96
N ALA A 439 8.46 -5.72 3.41
CA ALA A 439 9.27 -6.16 4.53
C ALA A 439 8.45 -6.27 5.83
N PHE A 440 7.48 -5.36 6.07
CA PHE A 440 6.54 -5.46 7.19
C PHE A 440 5.64 -6.71 7.10
N ILE A 441 5.11 -7.03 5.91
CA ILE A 441 4.40 -8.31 5.67
C ILE A 441 5.26 -9.49 6.13
N GLN A 442 6.54 -9.49 5.75
CA GLN A 442 7.46 -10.58 6.06
C GLN A 442 7.82 -10.66 7.56
N VAL A 443 7.81 -9.53 8.28
CA VAL A 443 7.94 -9.52 9.74
C VAL A 443 6.74 -10.21 10.40
N THR A 444 5.52 -9.93 9.94
CA THR A 444 4.32 -10.61 10.44
C THR A 444 4.37 -12.11 10.13
N VAL A 445 4.91 -12.51 8.96
CA VAL A 445 5.17 -13.91 8.63
C VAL A 445 6.18 -14.53 9.61
N LEU A 446 7.30 -13.85 9.89
CA LEU A 446 8.29 -14.30 10.88
C LEU A 446 7.64 -14.56 12.26
N MET A 447 6.81 -13.62 12.74
CA MET A 447 6.09 -13.79 14.02
C MET A 447 5.09 -14.96 13.96
N SER A 448 4.41 -15.14 12.82
CA SER A 448 3.41 -16.22 12.63
C SER A 448 4.03 -17.63 12.65
N ARG A 449 5.31 -17.77 12.28
CA ARG A 449 6.01 -19.07 12.33
C ARG A 449 6.33 -19.51 13.75
N GLN A 450 6.50 -18.56 14.67
CA GLN A 450 6.81 -18.82 16.08
C GLN A 450 5.88 -17.97 16.96
N PRO A 451 4.57 -18.30 17.05
CA PRO A 451 3.61 -17.54 17.85
C PRO A 451 3.96 -17.70 19.33
N SER A 452 4.84 -16.82 19.81
CA SER A 452 5.48 -16.86 21.13
C SER A 452 6.03 -15.48 21.46
N ALA A 453 6.31 -15.22 22.74
CA ALA A 453 7.01 -14.00 23.15
C ALA A 453 8.34 -13.81 22.41
N ALA A 454 9.09 -14.89 22.20
CA ALA A 454 10.37 -14.85 21.49
C ALA A 454 10.20 -14.46 20.02
N GLY A 455 9.21 -15.05 19.32
CA GLY A 455 8.91 -14.70 17.93
C GLY A 455 8.43 -13.26 17.77
N ALA A 456 7.60 -12.76 18.69
CA ALA A 456 7.21 -11.36 18.73
C ALA A 456 8.41 -10.43 18.97
N ALA A 457 9.30 -10.76 19.91
CA ALA A 457 10.53 -9.99 20.17
C ALA A 457 11.49 -9.99 18.98
N GLN A 458 11.68 -11.13 18.32
CA GLN A 458 12.45 -11.26 17.08
C GLN A 458 11.89 -10.37 15.97
N GLY A 459 10.57 -10.44 15.76
CA GLY A 459 9.90 -9.60 14.77
C GLY A 459 10.05 -8.12 15.07
N LEU A 460 9.86 -7.70 16.33
CA LEU A 460 10.09 -6.31 16.75
C LEU A 460 11.56 -5.87 16.55
N GLY A 461 12.52 -6.75 16.80
CA GLY A 461 13.93 -6.48 16.50
C GLY A 461 14.16 -6.19 15.02
N VAL A 462 13.52 -6.94 14.12
CA VAL A 462 13.56 -6.68 12.68
C VAL A 462 12.81 -5.38 12.31
N VAL A 463 11.68 -5.07 12.95
CA VAL A 463 11.01 -3.76 12.78
C VAL A 463 11.97 -2.61 13.09
N VAL A 464 12.77 -2.71 14.15
CA VAL A 464 13.77 -1.68 14.49
C VAL A 464 14.81 -1.53 13.37
N LEU A 465 15.32 -2.63 12.80
CA LEU A 465 16.26 -2.57 11.68
C LEU A 465 15.64 -1.91 10.43
N LEU A 466 14.41 -2.29 10.08
CA LEU A 466 13.68 -1.72 8.95
C LEU A 466 13.37 -0.25 9.16
N TRP A 467 12.94 0.12 10.36
CA TRP A 467 12.68 1.49 10.76
C TRP A 467 13.92 2.36 10.62
N TRP A 468 15.07 1.89 11.13
CA TRP A 468 16.32 2.63 11.04
C TRP A 468 16.79 2.79 9.58
N SER A 469 16.65 1.73 8.79
CA SER A 469 16.91 1.77 7.34
C SER A 469 16.05 2.82 6.65
N TRP A 470 14.76 2.84 6.93
CA TRP A 470 13.83 3.80 6.34
C TRP A 470 14.12 5.24 6.79
N CYS A 471 14.36 5.47 8.08
CA CYS A 471 14.69 6.78 8.62
C CYS A 471 15.92 7.38 7.95
N TYR A 472 16.94 6.57 7.66
CA TYR A 472 18.13 7.02 6.94
C TYR A 472 17.79 7.62 5.57
N TYR A 473 16.97 6.94 4.78
CA TYR A 473 16.57 7.45 3.47
C TYR A 473 15.58 8.62 3.56
N ALA A 474 14.74 8.69 4.61
CA ALA A 474 13.90 9.87 4.88
C ALA A 474 14.75 11.12 5.24
N TRP A 475 15.79 10.96 6.06
CA TRP A 475 16.78 12.01 6.33
C TRP A 475 17.57 12.39 5.07
N LEU A 476 17.92 11.43 4.21
CA LEU A 476 18.60 11.71 2.95
C LEU A 476 17.72 12.53 2.00
N GLY A 477 16.48 12.09 1.78
CA GLY A 477 15.53 12.78 0.92
C GLY A 477 15.25 14.22 1.38
N SER A 478 15.10 14.42 2.69
CA SER A 478 14.89 15.76 3.26
C SER A 478 16.13 16.67 3.20
N ALA A 479 17.34 16.11 3.23
CA ALA A 479 18.58 16.86 3.14
C ALA A 479 19.02 17.16 1.69
N THR A 480 18.64 16.33 0.72
CA THR A 480 19.02 16.50 -0.69
C THR A 480 17.86 17.03 -1.52
N SER A 481 17.94 18.28 -1.98
CA SER A 481 16.90 18.91 -2.82
C SER A 481 17.00 18.59 -4.32
N ARG A 482 17.93 17.72 -4.72
CA ARG A 482 18.17 17.45 -6.15
C ARG A 482 17.58 16.09 -6.49
N ASP A 483 16.53 16.13 -7.31
CA ASP A 483 16.08 14.99 -8.11
C ASP A 483 17.15 14.64 -9.17
N ALA A 484 18.29 14.16 -8.68
CA ALA A 484 19.41 13.75 -9.48
C ALA A 484 19.25 12.28 -9.82
N ILE A 485 19.65 11.91 -11.04
CA ILE A 485 19.68 10.51 -11.47
C ILE A 485 20.44 9.61 -10.49
N SER A 486 21.49 10.13 -9.85
CA SER A 486 22.25 9.42 -8.82
C SER A 486 21.42 9.07 -7.58
N VAL A 487 20.55 9.97 -7.11
CA VAL A 487 19.66 9.73 -5.96
C VAL A 487 18.61 8.70 -6.34
N ARG A 488 18.00 8.83 -7.53
CA ARG A 488 17.03 7.84 -8.02
C ARG A 488 17.64 6.45 -8.13
N VAL A 489 18.82 6.32 -8.77
CA VAL A 489 19.52 5.03 -8.89
C VAL A 489 19.88 4.47 -7.51
N THR A 490 20.38 5.30 -6.60
CA THR A 490 20.67 4.89 -5.22
C THR A 490 19.42 4.32 -4.54
N MET A 491 18.29 5.00 -4.65
CA MET A 491 17.02 4.57 -4.05
C MET A 491 16.51 3.26 -4.68
N LEU A 492 16.70 3.08 -5.99
CA LEU A 492 16.35 1.82 -6.67
C LEU A 492 17.26 0.65 -6.24
N VAL A 493 18.56 0.89 -6.05
CA VAL A 493 19.47 -0.13 -5.48
C VAL A 493 19.09 -0.44 -4.04
N ALA A 494 18.77 0.58 -3.23
CA ALA A 494 18.29 0.39 -1.87
C ALA A 494 16.98 -0.44 -1.84
N ALA A 495 16.06 -0.17 -2.77
CA ALA A 495 14.84 -0.94 -2.94
C ALA A 495 15.11 -2.41 -3.29
N ALA A 496 16.02 -2.69 -4.23
CA ALA A 496 16.42 -4.06 -4.57
C ALA A 496 17.04 -4.80 -3.37
N LEU A 497 17.92 -4.15 -2.61
CA LEU A 497 18.50 -4.72 -1.39
C LEU A 497 17.44 -4.94 -0.30
N THR A 498 16.45 -4.05 -0.19
CA THR A 498 15.34 -4.17 0.76
C THR A 498 14.39 -5.30 0.38
N LEU A 499 14.21 -5.58 -0.91
CA LEU A 499 13.45 -6.74 -1.37
C LEU A 499 14.13 -8.04 -0.94
N VAL A 500 15.44 -8.18 -1.20
CA VAL A 500 16.20 -9.38 -0.81
C VAL A 500 16.24 -9.55 0.70
N LEU A 501 16.41 -8.44 1.43
CA LEU A 501 16.25 -8.39 2.89
C LEU A 501 14.88 -8.96 3.29
N GLY A 502 13.79 -8.43 2.72
CA GLY A 502 12.42 -8.85 2.96
C GLY A 502 12.18 -10.34 2.73
N ILE A 503 12.65 -10.88 1.59
CA ILE A 503 12.56 -12.31 1.26
C ILE A 503 13.23 -13.18 2.35
N ALA A 504 14.31 -12.68 2.95
CA ALA A 504 15.06 -13.40 3.98
C ALA A 504 14.54 -13.21 5.41
N ILE A 505 13.68 -12.21 5.68
CA ILE A 505 13.15 -11.91 7.02
C ILE A 505 12.51 -13.12 7.71
N PRO A 506 11.67 -13.95 7.05
CA PRO A 506 11.08 -15.12 7.70
C PRO A 506 12.11 -16.13 8.22
N GLN A 507 13.34 -16.07 7.70
CA GLN A 507 14.49 -16.92 8.04
C GLN A 507 15.59 -16.11 8.75
N ALA A 508 15.30 -14.91 9.28
CA ALA A 508 16.30 -14.03 9.91
C ALA A 508 17.01 -14.67 11.12
N PHE A 509 16.36 -15.63 11.78
CA PHE A 509 16.82 -16.26 13.02
C PHE A 509 16.96 -17.79 12.92
N SER A 510 16.84 -18.36 11.72
CA SER A 510 16.89 -19.81 11.51
C SER A 510 17.54 -20.15 10.17
N ARG A 511 18.16 -21.33 10.09
CA ARG A 511 18.71 -21.85 8.83
C ARG A 511 17.78 -22.93 8.29
N VAL A 512 17.35 -22.78 7.04
CA VAL A 512 16.57 -23.80 6.34
C VAL A 512 17.53 -24.73 5.58
N PRO A 513 17.49 -26.06 5.82
CA PRO A 513 18.35 -27.01 5.10
C PRO A 513 18.17 -26.91 3.58
N GLY A 514 19.28 -26.98 2.84
CA GLY A 514 19.30 -26.85 1.38
C GLY A 514 19.18 -25.41 0.86
N GLY A 515 19.04 -24.42 1.75
CA GLY A 515 19.00 -23.00 1.40
C GLY A 515 20.27 -22.24 1.78
N LEU A 516 20.41 -21.06 1.19
CA LEU A 516 21.34 -20.03 1.60
C LEU A 516 21.04 -19.57 3.04
N PRO A 517 22.06 -19.13 3.79
CA PRO A 517 21.89 -18.74 5.19
C PRO A 517 21.07 -17.44 5.34
N GLY A 518 19.77 -17.59 5.63
CA GLY A 518 18.82 -16.50 5.87
C GLY A 518 19.34 -15.39 6.81
N PRO A 519 19.88 -15.71 8.01
CA PRO A 519 20.40 -14.70 8.93
C PRO A 519 21.54 -13.85 8.32
N LEU A 520 22.42 -14.48 7.53
CA LEU A 520 23.51 -13.80 6.86
C LEU A 520 22.99 -12.88 5.75
N ILE A 521 22.00 -13.33 4.97
CA ILE A 521 21.38 -12.49 3.92
C ILE A 521 20.74 -11.25 4.55
N VAL A 522 19.98 -11.42 5.63
CA VAL A 522 19.35 -10.29 6.35
C VAL A 522 20.39 -9.27 6.80
N VAL A 523 21.43 -9.72 7.51
CA VAL A 523 22.45 -8.81 8.04
C VAL A 523 23.28 -8.16 6.92
N THR A 524 23.66 -8.90 5.88
CA THR A 524 24.48 -8.37 4.77
C THR A 524 23.69 -7.40 3.89
N CYS A 525 22.41 -7.67 3.60
CA CYS A 525 21.55 -6.71 2.90
C CYS A 525 21.31 -5.45 3.73
N TYR A 526 21.04 -5.58 5.04
CA TYR A 526 20.93 -4.43 5.94
C TYR A 526 22.22 -3.60 5.98
N ALA A 527 23.38 -4.27 6.08
CA ALA A 527 24.68 -3.60 6.01
C ALA A 527 24.89 -2.87 4.68
N ALA A 528 24.55 -3.50 3.55
CA ALA A 528 24.68 -2.90 2.22
C ALA A 528 23.78 -1.66 2.05
N VAL A 529 22.52 -1.72 2.51
CA VAL A 529 21.60 -0.57 2.53
C VAL A 529 22.19 0.58 3.35
N ARG A 530 22.78 0.26 4.51
CA ARG A 530 23.38 1.25 5.40
C ARG A 530 24.64 1.88 4.83
N ILE A 531 25.54 1.07 4.25
CA ILE A 531 26.75 1.53 3.56
C ILE A 531 26.37 2.42 2.38
N LEU A 532 25.38 2.00 1.58
CA LEU A 532 24.88 2.78 0.45
C LEU A 532 24.35 4.14 0.89
N HIS A 533 23.57 4.19 1.97
CA HIS A 533 23.12 5.45 2.57
C HIS A 533 24.30 6.35 2.97
N PHE A 534 25.26 5.83 3.76
CA PHE A 534 26.42 6.60 4.20
C PHE A 534 27.25 7.12 3.02
N ALA A 535 27.50 6.28 2.01
CA ALA A 535 28.20 6.67 0.80
C ALA A 535 27.46 7.79 0.06
N SER A 536 26.16 7.65 -0.16
CA SER A 536 25.35 8.65 -0.86
C SER A 536 25.27 9.97 -0.10
N PHE A 537 25.12 9.94 1.21
CA PHE A 537 25.14 11.15 2.05
C PHE A 537 26.51 11.83 2.03
N TRP A 538 27.59 11.05 2.09
CA TRP A 538 28.95 11.56 2.01
C TRP A 538 29.22 12.24 0.67
N LEU A 539 28.73 11.66 -0.43
CA LEU A 539 28.80 12.24 -1.76
C LEU A 539 27.99 13.55 -1.86
N ALA A 540 26.79 13.57 -1.28
CA ALA A 540 25.92 14.76 -1.25
C ALA A 540 26.51 15.89 -0.38
N ALA A 541 27.19 15.54 0.71
CA ALA A 541 27.81 16.47 1.66
C ALA A 541 29.28 16.80 1.34
N ARG A 542 29.78 16.51 0.13
CA ARG A 542 31.20 16.72 -0.24
C ARG A 542 31.71 18.13 0.06
N ALA A 543 30.86 19.14 -0.10
CA ALA A 543 31.18 20.55 0.11
C ALA A 543 30.98 21.05 1.55
N ASP A 544 30.41 20.23 2.45
CA ASP A 544 30.13 20.62 3.83
C ASP A 544 30.94 19.77 4.84
N PRO A 545 32.07 20.29 5.35
CA PRO A 545 32.92 19.55 6.29
C PRO A 545 32.22 19.26 7.62
N THR A 546 31.24 20.09 8.03
CA THR A 546 30.55 19.91 9.31
C THR A 546 29.60 18.72 9.27
N VAL A 547 28.87 18.56 8.15
CA VAL A 547 27.99 17.40 7.91
C VAL A 547 28.82 16.13 7.75
N ARG A 548 29.99 16.19 7.08
CA ARG A 548 30.90 15.04 6.97
C ARG A 548 31.46 14.58 8.31
N ALA A 549 31.86 15.52 9.17
CA ALA A 549 32.31 15.19 10.52
C ALA A 549 31.20 14.51 11.34
N GLN A 550 29.95 14.97 11.20
CA GLN A 550 28.80 14.30 11.83
C GLN A 550 28.54 12.92 11.28
N LEU A 551 28.61 12.76 9.97
CA LEU A 551 28.41 11.48 9.30
C LEU A 551 29.47 10.46 9.74
N SER A 552 30.73 10.88 9.88
CA SER A 552 31.80 10.03 10.40
C SER A 552 31.57 9.60 11.86
N ARG A 553 31.09 10.53 12.71
CA ARG A 553 30.72 10.19 14.10
C ARG A 553 29.55 9.22 14.17
N ALA A 554 28.59 9.32 13.24
CA ALA A 554 27.47 8.38 13.13
C ALA A 554 27.89 7.02 12.55
N ALA A 555 28.95 6.97 11.74
CA ALA A 555 29.45 5.72 11.16
C ALA A 555 30.09 4.78 12.20
N VAL A 556 30.66 5.31 13.28
CA VAL A 556 31.30 4.49 14.33
C VAL A 556 30.31 3.57 15.07
N PRO A 557 29.25 4.06 15.74
CA PRO A 557 28.27 3.18 16.38
C PRO A 557 27.54 2.33 15.34
N ALA A 558 27.32 2.83 14.13
CA ALA A 558 26.75 2.05 13.04
C ALA A 558 27.62 0.85 12.66
N GLY A 559 28.93 1.05 12.52
CA GLY A 559 29.88 -0.03 12.23
C GLY A 559 29.94 -1.05 13.36
N ALA A 560 29.90 -0.60 14.62
CA ALA A 560 29.87 -1.49 15.79
C ALA A 560 28.59 -2.36 15.81
N ALA A 561 27.41 -1.76 15.57
CA ALA A 561 26.16 -2.51 15.48
C ALA A 561 26.18 -3.54 14.34
N LEU A 562 26.68 -3.16 13.16
CA LEU A 562 26.84 -4.09 12.03
C LEU A 562 27.80 -5.24 12.33
N ALA A 563 28.93 -4.96 13.00
CA ALA A 563 29.87 -5.99 13.41
C ALA A 563 29.25 -7.00 14.39
N LEU A 564 28.46 -6.52 15.35
CA LEU A 564 27.73 -7.39 16.29
C LEU A 564 26.68 -8.24 15.59
N LEU A 565 25.90 -7.66 14.66
CA LEU A 565 24.93 -8.41 13.86
C LEU A 565 25.64 -9.49 13.02
N LEU A 566 26.77 -9.17 12.38
CA LEU A 566 27.55 -10.14 11.62
C LEU A 566 28.08 -11.26 12.51
N CYS A 567 28.61 -10.94 13.69
CA CYS A 567 29.03 -11.94 14.67
C CYS A 567 27.86 -12.83 15.10
N ALA A 568 26.66 -12.27 15.28
CA ALA A 568 25.48 -13.06 15.64
C ALA A 568 25.17 -14.13 14.57
N THR A 569 25.36 -13.84 13.28
CA THR A 569 25.12 -14.80 12.18
C THR A 569 25.99 -16.06 12.26
N LEU A 570 27.17 -15.95 12.88
CA LEU A 570 28.13 -17.05 13.05
C LEU A 570 27.72 -18.02 14.16
N THR A 571 26.87 -17.57 15.09
CA THR A 571 26.47 -18.33 16.28
C THR A 571 25.23 -19.20 16.08
N PHE A 572 24.58 -19.13 14.92
CA PHE A 572 23.41 -19.97 14.63
C PHE A 572 23.83 -21.42 14.33
N PRO A 573 23.15 -22.41 14.94
CA PRO A 573 23.48 -23.81 14.72
C PRO A 573 23.24 -24.22 13.25
N PRO A 574 23.99 -25.23 12.74
CA PRO A 574 23.82 -25.73 11.37
C PRO A 574 22.43 -26.33 11.09
N ARG A 575 21.70 -26.77 12.13
CA ARG A 575 20.35 -27.33 12.04
C ARG A 575 19.47 -26.82 13.18
N GLY A 576 18.21 -26.52 12.87
CA GLY A 576 17.18 -26.22 13.86
C GLY A 576 16.98 -24.75 14.19
N SER A 577 16.06 -24.51 15.12
CA SER A 577 15.57 -23.18 15.53
C SER A 577 15.65 -22.98 17.04
N PRO A 578 16.85 -22.81 17.60
CA PRO A 578 16.97 -21.86 18.68
C PRO A 578 17.97 -20.76 18.33
N VAL A 579 17.48 -19.53 18.36
CA VAL A 579 18.32 -18.36 18.64
C VAL A 579 19.15 -18.70 19.87
N THR A 580 20.47 -18.75 19.72
CA THR A 580 21.35 -19.00 20.86
C THR A 580 21.29 -17.80 21.80
N PRO A 581 21.42 -17.97 23.12
CA PRO A 581 21.46 -16.84 24.05
C PRO A 581 22.50 -15.79 23.64
N ILE A 582 23.65 -16.24 23.11
CA ILE A 582 24.70 -15.37 22.57
C ILE A 582 24.17 -14.56 21.38
N SER A 583 23.53 -15.20 20.40
CA SER A 583 22.93 -14.48 19.27
C SER A 583 21.90 -13.45 19.74
N ALA A 584 21.06 -13.79 20.72
CA ALA A 584 20.07 -12.86 21.28
C ALA A 584 20.72 -11.64 21.92
N VAL A 585 21.79 -11.85 22.70
CA VAL A 585 22.56 -10.77 23.33
C VAL A 585 23.24 -9.89 22.27
N LEU A 586 23.85 -10.49 21.25
CA LEU A 586 24.51 -9.74 20.18
C LEU A 586 23.52 -8.90 19.37
N TRP A 587 22.35 -9.46 19.05
CA TRP A 587 21.24 -8.71 18.43
C TRP A 587 20.74 -7.59 19.34
N GLY A 588 20.48 -7.88 20.61
CA GLY A 588 20.03 -6.88 21.58
C GLY A 588 21.02 -5.73 21.74
N ALA A 589 22.32 -6.04 21.83
CA ALA A 589 23.39 -5.05 21.91
C ALA A 589 23.51 -4.21 20.65
N ALA A 590 23.40 -4.83 19.46
CA ALA A 590 23.41 -4.09 18.19
C ALA A 590 22.23 -3.11 18.09
N LEU A 591 21.01 -3.57 18.43
CA LEU A 591 19.82 -2.72 18.45
C LEU A 591 19.94 -1.58 19.48
N ALA A 592 20.49 -1.85 20.66
CA ALA A 592 20.73 -0.84 21.68
C ALA A 592 21.76 0.21 21.20
N ILE A 593 22.80 -0.20 20.49
CA ILE A 593 23.77 0.73 19.89
C ILE A 593 23.13 1.56 18.79
N ASP A 594 22.27 0.98 17.95
CA ASP A 594 21.59 1.74 16.90
C ASP A 594 20.63 2.79 17.46
N LEU A 595 19.82 2.41 18.46
CA LEU A 595 18.90 3.31 19.15
C LEU A 595 19.65 4.37 19.97
N GLY A 596 20.73 4.00 20.66
CA GLY A 596 21.49 4.90 21.51
C GLY A 596 22.43 5.84 20.73
N GLY A 597 23.13 5.31 19.73
CA GLY A 597 24.17 6.02 19.00
C GLY A 597 23.66 7.28 18.31
N GLY A 598 22.52 7.20 17.61
CA GLY A 598 21.90 8.36 16.98
C GLY A 598 21.44 9.42 17.99
N TYR A 599 21.02 9.01 19.18
CA TYR A 599 20.54 9.92 20.22
C TYR A 599 21.70 10.69 20.85
N LEU A 600 22.81 9.99 21.15
CA LEU A 600 23.99 10.56 21.82
C LEU A 600 24.77 11.53 20.93
N ILE A 601 24.85 11.29 19.63
CA ILE A 601 25.54 12.19 18.68
C ILE A 601 24.81 13.54 18.57
N GLY A 602 23.48 13.52 18.73
CA GLY A 602 22.63 14.69 18.66
C GLY A 602 22.38 15.20 17.24
N PRO A 603 21.26 15.92 16.99
CA PRO A 603 20.90 16.44 15.68
C PRO A 603 21.49 17.84 15.42
N ARG A 604 22.58 18.21 16.11
CA ARG A 604 23.23 19.52 15.91
C ARG A 604 23.57 19.67 14.43
N ASN A 605 23.39 20.85 13.84
CA ASN A 605 23.64 21.14 12.41
C ASN A 605 22.81 20.36 11.37
N TRP A 606 21.92 19.45 11.77
CA TRP A 606 20.95 18.87 10.85
C TRP A 606 19.84 19.88 10.56
N GLN A 607 19.46 20.01 9.29
CA GLN A 607 18.42 20.92 8.85
C GLN A 607 17.37 20.17 8.03
N ILE A 608 16.10 20.42 8.33
CA ILE A 608 14.96 19.93 7.56
C ILE A 608 14.59 21.02 6.55
N ARG A 609 14.82 20.76 5.26
CA ARG A 609 14.61 21.75 4.20
C ARG A 609 13.13 22.02 3.93
N SER A 610 12.32 20.97 3.91
CA SER A 610 10.87 21.06 3.68
C SER A 610 10.14 20.36 4.82
N LEU A 611 9.35 21.13 5.56
CA LEU A 611 8.52 20.60 6.65
C LEU A 611 7.37 19.76 6.10
N ASP A 612 6.74 20.21 5.03
CA ASP A 612 5.62 19.49 4.40
C ASP A 612 6.07 18.10 3.92
N HIS A 613 7.23 18.02 3.26
CA HIS A 613 7.82 16.75 2.84
C HIS A 613 8.14 15.85 4.05
N TRP A 614 8.78 16.41 5.08
CA TRP A 614 9.16 15.67 6.27
C TRP A 614 7.96 15.03 6.97
N VAL A 615 6.93 15.84 7.27
CA VAL A 615 5.71 15.36 7.94
C VAL A 615 5.00 14.32 7.07
N GLU A 616 4.89 14.58 5.76
CA GLU A 616 4.24 13.66 4.84
C GLU A 616 4.92 12.27 4.79
N ARG A 617 6.26 12.20 4.78
CA ARG A 617 7.00 10.92 4.82
C ARG A 617 6.60 10.06 6.02
N TYR A 618 6.53 10.65 7.21
CA TYR A 618 6.17 9.91 8.43
C TYR A 618 4.70 9.52 8.47
N ASN A 619 3.81 10.34 7.90
CA ASN A 619 2.41 9.98 7.73
C ASN A 619 2.24 8.78 6.79
N LEU A 620 2.99 8.74 5.69
CA LEU A 620 2.94 7.64 4.74
C LEU A 620 3.46 6.33 5.33
N VAL A 621 4.55 6.34 6.10
CA VAL A 621 5.06 5.10 6.72
C VAL A 621 4.10 4.54 7.78
N VAL A 622 3.39 5.40 8.52
CA VAL A 622 2.32 4.95 9.43
C VAL A 622 1.14 4.39 8.64
N LEU A 623 0.77 5.01 7.51
CA LEU A 623 -0.27 4.47 6.62
C LEU A 623 0.13 3.10 6.03
N ILE A 624 1.41 2.90 5.71
CA ILE A 624 1.97 1.64 5.27
C ILE A 624 1.83 0.55 6.34
N ALA A 625 2.10 0.87 7.60
CA ALA A 625 1.89 -0.05 8.71
C ALA A 625 0.40 -0.37 8.94
N PHE A 626 -0.51 0.59 8.73
CA PHE A 626 -1.95 0.30 8.63
C PHE A 626 -2.27 -0.65 7.49
N GLY A 627 -1.59 -0.50 6.35
CA GLY A 627 -1.70 -1.38 5.20
C GLY A 627 -1.39 -2.82 5.51
N GLU A 628 -0.31 -3.02 6.25
CA GLU A 628 0.04 -4.34 6.75
C GLU A 628 -1.06 -4.91 7.66
N ALA A 629 -1.60 -4.13 8.61
CA ALA A 629 -2.68 -4.62 9.48
C ALA A 629 -3.98 -4.95 8.71
N VAL A 630 -4.35 -4.15 7.71
CA VAL A 630 -5.48 -4.42 6.80
C VAL A 630 -5.22 -5.68 5.97
N SER A 631 -4.03 -5.79 5.36
CA SER A 631 -3.66 -6.96 4.56
C SER A 631 -3.66 -8.25 5.39
N SER A 632 -3.07 -8.20 6.58
CA SER A 632 -2.97 -9.32 7.52
C SER A 632 -4.36 -9.83 7.95
N THR A 633 -5.31 -8.93 8.19
CA THR A 633 -6.73 -9.24 8.45
C THR A 633 -7.33 -10.06 7.30
N GLY A 634 -7.07 -9.63 6.06
CA GLY A 634 -7.63 -10.27 4.87
C GLY A 634 -7.00 -11.65 4.60
N VAL A 635 -5.66 -11.74 4.69
CA VAL A 635 -4.91 -13.00 4.51
C VAL A 635 -5.36 -14.06 5.51
N ALA A 636 -5.67 -13.68 6.75
CA ALA A 636 -6.15 -14.61 7.76
C ALA A 636 -7.50 -15.27 7.43
N LEU A 637 -8.31 -14.63 6.59
CA LEU A 637 -9.67 -15.05 6.26
C LEU A 637 -9.82 -15.51 4.81
N VAL A 638 -8.79 -15.39 3.98
CA VAL A 638 -8.85 -15.70 2.54
C VAL A 638 -9.22 -17.17 2.26
N SER A 639 -8.83 -18.07 3.16
CA SER A 639 -9.12 -19.52 3.08
C SER A 639 -10.33 -19.94 3.90
N ALA A 640 -10.95 -19.02 4.65
CA ALA A 640 -12.14 -19.30 5.43
C ALA A 640 -13.38 -19.24 4.52
N PRO A 641 -14.34 -20.18 4.65
CA PRO A 641 -15.67 -20.01 4.05
C PRO A 641 -16.31 -18.73 4.57
N ILE A 642 -16.95 -17.96 3.68
CA ILE A 642 -17.66 -16.74 4.07
C ILE A 642 -18.77 -17.12 5.06
N SER A 643 -18.83 -16.45 6.21
CA SER A 643 -19.88 -16.65 7.21
C SER A 643 -20.25 -15.32 7.88
N PRO A 644 -21.41 -15.22 8.56
CA PRO A 644 -21.77 -14.01 9.30
C PRO A 644 -20.70 -13.60 10.33
N ALA A 645 -20.08 -14.57 10.99
CA ALA A 645 -18.99 -14.33 11.94
C ALA A 645 -17.75 -13.74 11.26
N VAL A 646 -17.38 -14.26 10.08
CA VAL A 646 -16.27 -13.72 9.27
C VAL A 646 -16.57 -12.30 8.81
N LEU A 647 -17.77 -12.03 8.27
CA LEU A 647 -18.18 -10.68 7.86
C LEU A 647 -18.18 -9.67 9.01
N LEU A 648 -18.65 -10.09 10.19
CA LEU A 648 -18.61 -9.27 11.39
C LEU A 648 -17.16 -9.01 11.83
N ALA A 649 -16.31 -10.03 11.85
CA ALA A 649 -14.91 -9.90 12.24
C ALA A 649 -14.11 -8.97 11.31
N ILE A 650 -14.36 -9.04 10.00
CA ILE A 650 -13.82 -8.13 8.99
C ILE A 650 -14.24 -6.68 9.30
N THR A 651 -15.54 -6.47 9.52
CA THR A 651 -16.11 -5.16 9.80
C THR A 651 -15.54 -4.56 11.10
N LEU A 652 -15.44 -5.37 12.16
CA LEU A 652 -14.85 -4.97 13.43
C LEU A 652 -13.36 -4.64 13.30
N SER A 653 -12.60 -5.45 12.57
CA SER A 653 -11.16 -5.22 12.35
C SER A 653 -10.90 -3.91 11.61
N VAL A 654 -11.62 -3.65 10.52
CA VAL A 654 -11.52 -2.36 9.80
C VAL A 654 -11.95 -1.21 10.68
N THR A 655 -13.02 -1.36 11.45
CA THR A 655 -13.50 -0.32 12.39
C THR A 655 -12.48 -0.05 13.50
N LEU A 656 -11.82 -1.07 14.03
CA LEU A 656 -10.74 -0.92 15.00
C LEU A 656 -9.57 -0.13 14.38
N LEU A 657 -9.04 -0.56 13.24
CA LEU A 657 -7.93 0.12 12.57
C LEU A 657 -8.27 1.57 12.22
N ALA A 658 -9.50 1.81 11.81
CA ALA A 658 -10.01 3.14 11.56
C ALA A 658 -10.06 4.04 12.80
N THR A 659 -10.51 3.50 13.94
CA THR A 659 -10.54 4.26 15.20
C THR A 659 -9.12 4.61 15.66
N LEU A 660 -8.15 3.72 15.46
CA LEU A 660 -6.74 3.99 15.73
C LEU A 660 -6.20 5.07 14.78
N TRP A 661 -6.49 4.97 13.49
CA TRP A 661 -6.11 5.98 12.51
C TRP A 661 -6.69 7.36 12.87
N TRP A 662 -7.95 7.42 13.32
CA TRP A 662 -8.60 8.64 13.79
C TRP A 662 -7.82 9.31 14.92
N THR A 663 -7.36 8.54 15.91
CA THR A 663 -6.60 9.08 17.05
C THR A 663 -5.25 9.67 16.66
N TYR A 664 -4.58 9.08 15.66
CA TYR A 664 -3.28 9.51 15.16
C TYR A 664 -3.36 10.78 14.31
N VAL A 665 -4.36 10.87 13.43
CA VAL A 665 -4.56 12.05 12.57
C VAL A 665 -4.61 13.35 13.37
N GLY A 666 -5.29 13.34 14.52
CA GLY A 666 -5.35 14.50 15.41
C GLY A 666 -4.01 14.85 16.06
N THR A 667 -3.19 13.85 16.39
CA THR A 667 -1.86 14.06 17.01
C THR A 667 -0.84 14.58 16.00
N ASP A 668 -0.85 14.06 14.77
CA ASP A 668 0.08 14.47 13.73
C ASP A 668 -0.14 15.93 13.29
N GLU A 669 -1.39 16.36 13.03
CA GLU A 669 -1.66 17.76 12.65
C GLU A 669 -1.15 18.77 13.68
N LEU A 670 -1.28 18.40 14.94
CA LEU A 670 -0.79 19.18 16.05
C LEU A 670 0.75 19.20 16.08
N LEU A 671 1.39 18.05 15.89
CA LEU A 671 2.85 17.95 15.86
C LEU A 671 3.42 18.78 14.70
N ASP A 672 2.78 18.77 13.54
CA ASP A 672 3.12 19.63 12.40
C ASP A 672 3.05 21.11 12.78
N ARG A 673 1.93 21.57 13.37
CA ARG A 673 1.81 22.96 13.86
C ARG A 673 2.93 23.32 14.83
N ARG A 674 3.26 22.42 15.77
CA ARG A 674 4.34 22.64 16.73
C ARG A 674 5.71 22.72 16.06
N LEU A 675 5.98 21.86 15.09
CA LEU A 675 7.24 21.82 14.35
C LEU A 675 7.46 23.12 13.54
N ARG A 676 6.40 23.71 13.01
CA ARG A 676 6.41 25.01 12.32
C ARG A 676 6.66 26.19 13.25
N GLN A 677 6.17 26.12 14.49
CA GLN A 677 6.32 27.19 15.49
C GLN A 677 7.69 27.21 16.17
N VAL A 678 8.37 26.07 16.24
CA VAL A 678 9.67 25.96 16.94
C VAL A 678 10.81 26.57 16.10
N PRO A 679 11.76 27.30 16.74
CA PRO A 679 12.94 27.84 16.06
C PRO A 679 13.74 26.78 15.31
N ASN A 680 14.38 27.18 14.20
CA ASN A 680 15.16 26.27 13.34
C ASN A 680 16.22 25.45 14.11
N SER A 681 16.85 26.03 15.14
CA SER A 681 17.88 25.37 15.97
C SER A 681 17.35 24.19 16.79
N LEU A 682 16.07 24.22 17.17
CA LEU A 682 15.40 23.17 17.97
C LEU A 682 14.56 22.22 17.11
N ARG A 683 14.26 22.61 15.87
CA ARG A 683 13.41 21.86 14.95
C ARG A 683 13.94 20.45 14.67
N ALA A 684 15.24 20.30 14.41
CA ALA A 684 15.84 19.00 14.15
C ALA A 684 15.82 18.08 15.39
N ALA A 685 15.91 18.65 16.59
CA ALA A 685 15.77 17.90 17.84
C ALA A 685 14.33 17.42 18.07
N LEU A 686 13.35 18.31 17.89
CA LEU A 686 11.93 17.93 17.95
C LEU A 686 11.61 16.87 16.90
N ALA A 687 12.10 17.02 15.67
CA ALA A 687 11.87 16.07 14.59
C ALA A 687 12.50 14.71 14.88
N ARG A 688 13.75 14.67 15.36
CA ARG A 688 14.39 13.43 15.80
C ARG A 688 13.54 12.76 16.88
N ASP A 689 13.23 13.48 17.96
CA ASP A 689 12.57 12.88 19.12
C ASP A 689 11.15 12.42 18.79
N ALA A 690 10.34 13.30 18.21
CA ALA A 690 8.94 13.00 17.90
C ALA A 690 8.84 12.03 16.72
N TYR A 691 9.46 12.35 15.57
CA TYR A 691 9.33 11.55 14.35
C TYR A 691 10.26 10.35 14.33
N THR A 692 11.58 10.50 14.48
CA THR A 692 12.50 9.35 14.35
C THR A 692 12.41 8.34 15.51
N TYR A 693 12.16 8.77 16.74
CA TYR A 693 12.09 7.84 17.88
C TYR A 693 10.66 7.49 18.29
N LEU A 694 9.80 8.47 18.56
CA LEU A 694 8.47 8.16 19.11
C LEU A 694 7.52 7.57 18.06
N HIS A 695 7.65 7.85 16.75
CA HIS A 695 6.81 7.20 15.73
C HIS A 695 7.16 5.72 15.50
N LEU A 696 8.31 5.24 15.97
CA LEU A 696 8.60 3.81 16.00
C LEU A 696 7.55 3.05 16.82
N LEU A 697 7.02 3.64 17.89
CA LEU A 697 6.03 3.01 18.76
C LEU A 697 4.70 2.74 18.04
N PRO A 698 4.02 3.73 17.40
CA PRO A 698 2.87 3.46 16.55
C PRO A 698 3.12 2.41 15.47
N VAL A 699 4.26 2.47 14.77
CA VAL A 699 4.59 1.49 13.71
C VAL A 699 4.73 0.08 14.30
N ALA A 700 5.54 -0.09 15.36
CA ALA A 700 5.69 -1.37 16.05
C ALA A 700 4.36 -1.89 16.61
N GLY A 701 3.54 -1.01 17.19
CA GLY A 701 2.20 -1.33 17.67
C GLY A 701 1.29 -1.84 16.55
N LEU A 702 1.32 -1.20 15.37
CA LEU A 702 0.55 -1.65 14.20
C LEU A 702 1.02 -3.00 13.65
N ILE A 703 2.32 -3.29 13.66
CA ILE A 703 2.84 -4.62 13.27
C ILE A 703 2.40 -5.70 14.27
N LEU A 704 2.40 -5.40 15.58
CA LEU A 704 1.85 -6.31 16.59
C LEU A 704 0.34 -6.51 16.43
N ILE A 705 -0.41 -5.45 16.11
CA ILE A 705 -1.84 -5.54 15.77
C ILE A 705 -2.03 -6.42 14.52
N ALA A 706 -1.20 -6.26 13.49
CA ALA A 706 -1.27 -7.06 12.27
C ALA A 706 -1.07 -8.56 12.57
N PHE A 707 -0.06 -8.91 13.37
CA PHE A 707 0.17 -10.28 13.82
C PHE A 707 -0.97 -10.81 14.70
N GLY A 708 -1.45 -9.99 15.64
CA GLY A 708 -2.54 -10.34 16.54
C GLY A 708 -3.87 -10.57 15.82
N LEU A 709 -4.24 -9.68 14.89
CA LEU A 709 -5.43 -9.84 14.03
C LEU A 709 -5.32 -11.11 13.19
N LYS A 710 -4.17 -11.37 12.56
CA LYS A 710 -4.01 -12.59 11.76
C LYS A 710 -4.16 -13.87 12.57
N SER A 711 -3.56 -13.91 13.75
CA SER A 711 -3.65 -15.06 14.65
C SER A 711 -5.09 -15.26 15.16
N ALA A 712 -5.74 -14.19 15.62
CA ALA A 712 -7.11 -14.24 16.15
C ALA A 712 -8.14 -14.63 15.08
N LEU A 713 -8.01 -14.08 13.87
CA LEU A 713 -8.96 -14.31 12.78
C LEU A 713 -8.75 -15.68 12.11
N ALA A 714 -7.52 -16.15 11.97
CA ALA A 714 -7.25 -17.50 11.51
C ALA A 714 -7.87 -18.53 12.45
N GLN A 715 -7.77 -18.31 13.77
CA GLN A 715 -8.43 -19.19 14.74
C GLN A 715 -9.95 -19.08 14.67
N LEU A 716 -10.51 -17.87 14.54
CA LEU A 716 -11.96 -17.65 14.40
C LEU A 716 -12.54 -18.44 13.22
N ALA A 717 -11.83 -18.46 12.09
CA ALA A 717 -12.26 -19.14 10.87
C ALA A 717 -12.46 -20.65 11.05
N TYR A 718 -11.62 -21.31 11.85
CA TYR A 718 -11.66 -22.76 12.04
C TYR A 718 -12.24 -23.21 13.39
N ARG A 719 -12.18 -22.36 14.41
CA ARG A 719 -12.61 -22.63 15.79
C ARG A 719 -13.28 -21.39 16.41
N PRO A 720 -14.49 -21.02 15.97
CA PRO A 720 -15.12 -19.74 16.31
C PRO A 720 -15.45 -19.57 17.80
N THR A 721 -15.66 -20.67 18.53
CA THR A 721 -15.98 -20.68 19.96
C THR A 721 -14.75 -20.82 20.86
N ALA A 722 -13.57 -21.07 20.29
CA ALA A 722 -12.36 -21.23 21.08
C ALA A 722 -11.90 -19.89 21.66
N ALA A 723 -11.28 -19.96 22.84
CA ALA A 723 -10.54 -18.84 23.38
C ALA A 723 -9.39 -18.45 22.43
N PRO A 724 -9.05 -17.14 22.33
CA PRO A 724 -7.96 -16.65 21.53
C PRO A 724 -6.65 -17.38 21.80
N ASP A 725 -5.85 -17.55 20.75
CA ASP A 725 -4.44 -17.88 20.91
C ASP A 725 -3.79 -16.86 21.87
N PRO A 726 -3.16 -17.29 22.98
CA PRO A 726 -2.66 -16.39 24.00
C PRO A 726 -1.66 -15.37 23.44
N TRP A 727 -0.82 -15.77 22.49
CA TRP A 727 0.20 -14.92 21.90
C TRP A 727 -0.39 -13.95 20.89
N GLY A 728 -1.32 -14.41 20.05
CA GLY A 728 -2.10 -13.56 19.15
C GLY A 728 -2.91 -12.51 19.90
N HIS A 729 -3.59 -12.90 20.98
CA HIS A 729 -4.34 -11.99 21.84
C HIS A 729 -3.44 -10.97 22.54
N THR A 730 -2.35 -11.44 23.16
CA THR A 730 -1.37 -10.57 23.82
C THR A 730 -0.75 -9.59 22.84
N ALA A 731 -0.43 -10.02 21.62
CA ALA A 731 0.11 -9.14 20.58
C ALA A 731 -0.93 -8.13 20.09
N LEU A 732 -2.20 -8.52 19.93
CA LEU A 732 -3.27 -7.60 19.51
C LEU A 732 -3.48 -6.48 20.55
N TYR A 733 -3.72 -6.84 21.81
CA TYR A 733 -3.95 -5.86 22.88
C TYR A 733 -2.67 -5.09 23.21
N GLY A 734 -1.53 -5.77 23.28
CA GLY A 734 -0.22 -5.15 23.49
C GLY A 734 0.14 -4.18 22.37
N GLY A 735 -0.16 -4.51 21.12
CA GLY A 735 0.03 -3.64 19.96
C GLY A 735 -0.82 -2.38 20.04
N VAL A 736 -2.11 -2.49 20.41
CA VAL A 736 -2.97 -1.32 20.66
C VAL A 736 -2.44 -0.45 21.80
N ILE A 737 -1.97 -1.07 22.90
CA ILE A 737 -1.37 -0.36 24.03
C ILE A 737 -0.12 0.40 23.59
N VAL A 738 0.82 -0.26 22.89
CA VAL A 738 2.06 0.34 22.39
C VAL A 738 1.74 1.49 21.42
N TYR A 739 0.76 1.30 20.54
CA TYR A 739 0.30 2.35 19.62
C TYR A 739 -0.22 3.59 20.36
N LEU A 740 -1.17 3.40 21.28
CA LEU A 740 -1.77 4.49 22.05
C LEU A 740 -0.77 5.18 22.99
N LEU A 741 0.17 4.41 23.57
CA LEU A 741 1.27 4.96 24.35
C LEU A 741 2.21 5.80 23.49
N GLY A 742 2.58 5.32 22.31
CA GLY A 742 3.39 6.07 21.35
C GLY A 742 2.72 7.39 20.96
N ASP A 743 1.44 7.33 20.60
CA ASP A 743 0.62 8.50 20.30
C ASP A 743 0.53 9.48 21.49
N GLN A 744 0.37 8.99 22.72
CA GLN A 744 0.41 9.80 23.94
C GLN A 744 1.78 10.44 24.20
N LEU A 745 2.88 9.74 23.93
CA LEU A 745 4.23 10.28 24.10
C LEU A 745 4.54 11.35 23.05
N ILE A 746 4.10 11.14 21.81
CA ILE A 746 4.16 12.17 20.75
C ILE A 746 3.37 13.40 21.19
N TRP A 747 2.15 13.20 21.69
CA TRP A 747 1.33 14.28 22.24
C TRP A 747 2.04 15.03 23.36
N GLN A 748 2.60 14.32 24.34
CA GLN A 748 3.34 14.90 25.44
C GLN A 748 4.57 15.66 24.95
N ARG A 749 5.27 15.16 23.93
CA ARG A 749 6.42 15.86 23.34
C ARG A 749 6.02 17.15 22.63
N ALA A 750 4.85 17.18 21.99
CA ALA A 750 4.32 18.37 21.33
C ALA A 750 3.80 19.43 22.33
N HIS A 751 3.04 19.01 23.36
CA HIS A 751 2.35 19.89 24.31
C HIS A 751 3.07 20.15 25.63
N GLY A 752 4.04 19.32 26.01
CA GLY A 752 4.64 19.31 27.34
C GLY A 752 3.74 18.75 28.46
N ARG A 753 2.55 18.21 28.13
CA ARG A 753 1.60 17.65 29.10
C ARG A 753 1.00 16.33 28.63
N THR A 754 0.71 15.44 29.56
CA THR A 754 0.00 14.18 29.30
C THR A 754 -1.50 14.40 29.15
N SER A 755 -2.11 13.88 28.08
CA SER A 755 -3.57 13.86 27.95
C SER A 755 -4.18 12.77 28.83
N ARG A 756 -5.07 13.14 29.77
CA ARG A 756 -5.81 12.18 30.62
C ARG A 756 -6.69 11.24 29.79
N ARG A 757 -7.28 11.74 28.69
CA ARG A 757 -8.18 10.97 27.82
C ARG A 757 -7.45 9.84 27.09
N ARG A 758 -6.28 10.14 26.52
CA ARG A 758 -5.45 9.13 25.83
C ARG A 758 -4.92 8.09 26.82
N MET A 759 -4.50 8.53 28.00
CA MET A 759 -4.08 7.62 29.08
C MET A 759 -5.23 6.73 29.57
N LEU A 760 -6.44 7.27 29.70
CA LEU A 760 -7.63 6.47 30.00
C LEU A 760 -7.86 5.39 28.94
N GLY A 761 -7.67 5.69 27.66
CA GLY A 761 -7.72 4.70 26.59
C GLY A 761 -6.71 3.58 26.75
N VAL A 762 -5.44 3.90 27.04
CA VAL A 762 -4.40 2.91 27.34
C VAL A 762 -4.83 2.03 28.52
N LEU A 763 -5.29 2.64 29.61
CA LEU A 763 -5.74 1.93 30.81
C LEU A 763 -6.95 1.03 30.54
N LEU A 764 -7.95 1.50 29.78
CA LEU A 764 -9.13 0.71 29.42
C LEU A 764 -8.75 -0.53 28.58
N VAL A 765 -7.87 -0.38 27.59
CA VAL A 765 -7.39 -1.53 26.80
C VAL A 765 -6.58 -2.49 27.69
N ALA A 766 -5.70 -1.98 28.55
CA ALA A 766 -4.91 -2.80 29.46
C ALA A 766 -5.77 -3.57 30.48
N LEU A 767 -6.80 -2.94 31.05
CA LEU A 767 -7.72 -3.55 32.01
C LEU A 767 -8.65 -4.58 31.37
N THR A 768 -9.02 -4.39 30.10
CA THR A 768 -9.90 -5.33 29.38
C THR A 768 -9.16 -6.53 28.79
N ALA A 769 -7.83 -6.47 28.64
CA ALA A 769 -7.03 -7.57 28.08
C ALA A 769 -7.17 -8.89 28.87
N PRO A 770 -6.99 -8.95 30.22
CA PRO A 770 -7.11 -10.21 30.96
C PRO A 770 -8.52 -10.81 30.92
N ALA A 771 -9.55 -9.96 30.90
CA ALA A 771 -10.95 -10.40 30.82
C ALA A 771 -11.27 -11.03 29.46
N THR A 772 -10.75 -10.45 28.38
CA THR A 772 -11.02 -10.88 27.00
C THR A 772 -10.22 -12.09 26.57
N ALA A 773 -9.10 -12.40 27.24
CA ALA A 773 -8.33 -13.62 27.00
C ALA A 773 -9.13 -14.91 27.23
N ARG A 774 -10.24 -14.84 27.99
CA ARG A 774 -11.15 -15.97 28.24
C ARG A 774 -12.41 -15.97 27.38
N LEU A 775 -12.68 -14.89 26.65
CA LEU A 775 -13.84 -14.79 25.77
C LEU A 775 -13.53 -15.42 24.41
N PRO A 776 -14.54 -15.86 23.62
CA PRO A 776 -14.32 -16.22 22.23
C PRO A 776 -13.67 -15.06 21.45
N GLY A 777 -12.82 -15.38 20.46
CA GLY A 777 -12.04 -14.38 19.71
C GLY A 777 -12.87 -13.21 19.15
N LEU A 778 -14.10 -13.49 18.68
CA LEU A 778 -15.03 -12.46 18.21
C LEU A 778 -15.46 -11.51 19.34
N GLY A 779 -15.74 -12.04 20.53
CA GLY A 779 -16.12 -11.23 21.71
C GLY A 779 -14.98 -10.32 22.18
N ALA A 780 -13.74 -10.82 22.16
CA ALA A 780 -12.56 -10.01 22.42
C ALA A 780 -12.45 -8.85 21.41
N LEU A 781 -12.59 -9.14 20.12
CA LEU A 781 -12.53 -8.14 19.05
C LEU A 781 -13.67 -7.11 19.15
N VAL A 782 -14.89 -7.52 19.49
CA VAL A 782 -16.04 -6.62 19.75
C VAL A 782 -15.70 -5.64 20.86
N LEU A 783 -15.21 -6.12 22.00
CA LEU A 783 -14.91 -5.25 23.15
C LEU A 783 -13.77 -4.27 22.81
N LEU A 784 -12.71 -4.76 22.17
CA LEU A 784 -11.59 -3.90 21.76
C LEU A 784 -12.04 -2.81 20.77
N THR A 785 -12.89 -3.17 19.81
CA THR A 785 -13.46 -2.23 18.84
C THR A 785 -14.38 -1.21 19.51
N ALA A 786 -15.21 -1.64 20.47
CA ALA A 786 -16.09 -0.75 21.23
C ALA A 786 -15.28 0.28 22.05
N VAL A 787 -14.17 -0.14 22.68
CA VAL A 787 -13.24 0.79 23.34
C VAL A 787 -12.65 1.77 22.34
N GLY A 788 -12.20 1.31 21.17
CA GLY A 788 -11.70 2.16 20.09
C GLY A 788 -12.71 3.21 19.62
N ILE A 789 -13.97 2.82 19.43
CA ILE A 789 -15.07 3.75 19.07
C ILE A 789 -15.31 4.77 20.20
N GLY A 790 -15.32 4.33 21.46
CA GLY A 790 -15.44 5.24 22.62
C GLY A 790 -14.32 6.29 22.66
N LEU A 791 -13.09 5.88 22.36
CA LEU A 791 -11.96 6.81 22.27
C LEU A 791 -12.10 7.78 21.10
N ALA A 792 -12.42 7.27 19.90
CA ALA A 792 -12.56 8.10 18.70
C ALA A 792 -13.69 9.13 18.82
N THR A 793 -14.83 8.76 19.40
CA THR A 793 -15.98 9.66 19.62
C THR A 793 -15.70 10.79 20.60
N THR A 794 -14.79 10.59 21.56
CA THR A 794 -14.39 11.62 22.54
C THR A 794 -13.25 12.53 22.04
N THR A 795 -12.68 12.22 20.86
CA THR A 795 -11.66 13.03 20.17
C THR A 795 -12.27 13.74 18.96
N PRO A 796 -12.57 15.06 19.05
CA PRO A 796 -13.13 15.79 17.93
C PRO A 796 -12.17 15.81 16.74
N PHE A 797 -12.71 15.71 15.52
CA PHE A 797 -11.90 15.81 14.30
C PHE A 797 -11.29 17.21 14.20
N PRO A 798 -9.99 17.36 13.93
CA PRO A 798 -9.30 18.65 14.08
C PRO A 798 -9.84 19.79 13.18
N ALA A 799 -10.64 19.47 12.15
CA ALA A 799 -11.32 20.48 11.32
C ALA A 799 -12.36 21.35 12.07
N THR A 800 -12.83 20.95 13.27
CA THR A 800 -13.78 21.76 14.04
C THR A 800 -13.15 22.92 14.83
N GLU A 801 -11.84 22.92 15.08
CA GLU A 801 -11.19 23.96 15.91
C GLU A 801 -10.86 25.26 15.15
N ALA A 802 -10.85 25.25 13.81
CA ALA A 802 -10.61 26.46 13.01
C ALA A 802 -11.67 27.56 13.20
N ARG A 803 -12.76 27.31 13.93
CA ARG A 803 -13.82 28.28 14.20
C ARG A 803 -13.73 28.97 15.57
N HIS A 804 -12.80 28.59 16.44
CA HIS A 804 -12.75 29.13 17.82
C HIS A 804 -11.44 29.87 18.17
N GLY A 805 -10.53 30.07 17.22
CA GLY A 805 -9.32 30.87 17.41
C GLY A 805 -9.43 32.36 17.06
N SER A 806 -10.63 32.86 16.74
CA SER A 806 -10.86 34.29 16.43
C SER A 806 -11.92 34.90 17.36
N ARG A 807 -11.65 34.87 18.66
CA ARG A 807 -12.22 35.80 19.62
C ARG A 807 -11.18 36.16 20.66
#